data_AF-A0A166IMI6-F1
#
_entry.id   AF-A0A166IMI6-F1
#
_cell.length_a   1.000
_cell.length_b   1.000
_cell.length_c   1.000
_cell.angle_alpha   90.00
_cell.angle_beta   90.00
_cell.angle_gamma   90.00
#
_symmetry.space_group_name_H-M   'P 1'
#
loop_
_entity.id
_entity.type
_entity.pdbx_description
1 polymer ?
#
loop_
_entity_poly.entity_id
_entity_poly.type
_entity_poly.pdbx_seq_one_letter_code
_entity_poly.pdbx_strand_id
1 'polypeptide(L)'
;MNVNVPPSQTLRLRRPATADFAKAPQRRRHNGILQDQLRRAAKGPWCPSLSMAFRLLLLVRVSAAMYSNIQDCDEVFNFWEPLHYLHHGTGFQTWELSPIYAIRSWAYILVHLGPRFGFFTLRIVLAVISSYSEATFYRTVVDHISDRVGRYMFFMLLTSAGMWNASTAFLPSSFAMYTTTLAVSFAFRAPSAIDGLRTLGATVWFAVGAIWGWPFSLALAIPFVFEEIFMLGFDRVSPENRLAWSQRRLRRLTRCGLAALLTAVPVIAIDSLAYGKLVFVPWNIVKYNVMGGAERGPHLYGTSPWHFYLLNLLLNFNAPTLAALVSLPALYITSIVDRKRLGLQRPAPDQGSPFLSLAMRLAPFYLWFTVMSLQPHKEERFMYPVYPLLCFNASITIYLVRGWLEVFYVKVTSSPYRAAKSSIFSSFTFSIVFFSSLLSISRIMALNRYYHAPLELAHYFEAVELHRLMNVTGLMPPTPVKQFKYTTVAEDFAKVDVSTIRIFNLSICYGQEWYRFPGHYLTPEGAEVNFVKSGFDGLLPRHFDASIGNGTIWKHEKTREIPTDLNDLNVEEPSHYVDFATCDYFVHAFFDRSSTKSFENWDRVHCVPFLDAEATPTLARTLWLPGDWWKSKGTWGEYCLLREHAHAEERESQRWGAY
;
A
#
# COMPACT_ATOMS: atom_id res chain seq x y z
N MET A 1 -88.46 14.94 16.80
CA MET A 1 -87.47 15.15 17.88
C MET A 1 -86.09 15.17 17.26
N ASN A 2 -85.45 16.34 17.30
CA ASN A 2 -84.06 16.54 16.91
C ASN A 2 -83.15 15.71 17.82
N VAL A 3 -82.28 14.89 17.23
CA VAL A 3 -81.05 14.45 17.90
C VAL A 3 -79.90 15.03 17.10
N ASN A 4 -79.37 16.14 17.62
CA ASN A 4 -78.14 16.78 17.16
C ASN A 4 -76.97 15.82 17.41
N VAL A 5 -76.40 15.26 16.35
CA VAL A 5 -75.04 14.71 16.38
C VAL A 5 -74.14 15.73 15.68
N PRO A 6 -73.12 16.28 16.37
CA PRO A 6 -72.28 17.34 15.80
C PRO A 6 -71.46 16.82 14.60
N PRO A 7 -71.19 17.66 13.59
CA PRO A 7 -70.33 17.28 12.48
C PRO A 7 -68.91 17.02 12.98
N SER A 8 -68.35 15.86 12.60
CA SER A 8 -66.98 15.46 12.90
C SER A 8 -65.99 16.55 12.47
N GLN A 9 -65.28 17.15 13.43
CA GLN A 9 -64.15 18.04 13.16
C GLN A 9 -62.98 17.23 12.60
N THR A 10 -62.75 17.31 11.28
CA THR A 10 -61.49 16.85 10.71
C THR A 10 -60.42 17.91 10.94
N LEU A 11 -59.53 17.67 11.91
CA LEU A 11 -58.29 18.42 12.08
C LEU A 11 -57.38 18.20 10.86
N ARG A 12 -57.46 19.09 9.86
CA ARG A 12 -56.40 19.21 8.86
C ARG A 12 -55.21 19.90 9.53
N LEU A 13 -54.27 19.10 10.01
CA LEU A 13 -52.93 19.60 10.37
C LEU A 13 -52.35 20.28 9.12
N ARG A 14 -52.20 21.60 9.17
CA ARG A 14 -51.49 22.37 8.15
C ARG A 14 -50.10 21.77 8.07
N ARG A 15 -49.72 21.19 6.92
CA ARG A 15 -48.32 20.79 6.68
C ARG A 15 -47.46 21.96 7.13
N PRO A 16 -46.43 21.75 7.98
CA PRO A 16 -45.54 22.85 8.33
C PRO A 16 -45.08 23.45 7.01
N ALA A 17 -45.24 24.77 6.87
CA ALA A 17 -44.71 25.50 5.72
C ALA A 17 -43.30 24.95 5.53
N THR A 18 -43.03 24.41 4.34
CA THR A 18 -41.72 23.86 4.01
C THR A 18 -40.73 24.93 4.44
N ALA A 19 -40.02 24.69 5.55
CA ALA A 19 -38.90 25.51 5.89
C ALA A 19 -38.05 25.44 4.64
N ASP A 20 -37.91 26.59 3.96
CA ASP A 20 -36.97 26.72 2.87
C ASP A 20 -35.64 26.31 3.47
N PHE A 21 -35.28 25.04 3.32
CA PHE A 21 -33.96 24.55 3.67
C PHE A 21 -33.07 25.40 2.80
N ALA A 22 -32.46 26.42 3.43
CA ALA A 22 -31.59 27.36 2.75
C ALA A 22 -30.67 26.50 1.90
N LYS A 23 -30.82 26.61 0.56
CA LYS A 23 -30.02 25.83 -0.38
C LYS A 23 -28.59 25.94 0.10
N ALA A 24 -27.98 24.81 0.43
CA ALA A 24 -26.62 24.77 0.96
C ALA A 24 -25.76 25.73 0.11
N PRO A 25 -25.01 26.64 0.73
CA PRO A 25 -24.36 27.74 0.02
C PRO A 25 -23.59 27.18 -1.16
N GLN A 26 -23.96 27.60 -2.37
CA GLN A 26 -23.32 27.11 -3.58
C GLN A 26 -21.83 27.44 -3.51
N ARG A 27 -21.01 26.39 -3.50
CA ARG A 27 -19.56 26.53 -3.41
C ARG A 27 -19.07 27.37 -4.58
N ARG A 28 -18.44 28.52 -4.28
CA ARG A 28 -17.84 29.38 -5.31
C ARG A 28 -16.73 28.58 -6.02
N ARG A 29 -16.88 28.40 -7.33
CA ARG A 29 -15.87 27.77 -8.20
C ARG A 29 -14.62 28.67 -8.22
N HIS A 30 -13.44 28.06 -8.33
CA HIS A 30 -12.15 28.75 -8.39
C HIS A 30 -11.66 29.40 -7.08
N ASN A 31 -11.91 28.76 -5.94
CA ASN A 31 -11.30 29.19 -4.65
C ASN A 31 -9.88 28.61 -4.42
N GLY A 32 -9.40 27.73 -5.31
CA GLY A 32 -8.09 27.09 -5.18
C GLY A 32 -6.93 27.94 -5.73
N ILE A 33 -5.70 27.46 -5.52
CA ILE A 33 -4.48 28.13 -6.01
C ILE A 33 -4.50 28.29 -7.53
N LEU A 34 -4.99 27.28 -8.26
CA LEU A 34 -5.01 27.26 -9.71
C LEU A 34 -6.36 27.70 -10.27
N GLN A 35 -6.30 28.59 -11.26
CA GLN A 35 -7.45 29.29 -11.82
C GLN A 35 -7.63 28.92 -13.31
N ASP A 36 -8.79 28.40 -13.69
CA ASP A 36 -9.10 28.20 -15.12
C ASP A 36 -9.22 29.58 -15.79
N GLN A 37 -8.58 29.78 -16.94
CA GLN A 37 -8.69 31.05 -17.68
C GLN A 37 -9.91 31.09 -18.61
N LEU A 38 -10.27 29.94 -19.20
CA LEU A 38 -11.40 29.80 -20.11
C LEU A 38 -12.62 29.20 -19.40
N ARG A 39 -13.83 29.58 -19.83
CA ARG A 39 -15.12 29.02 -19.35
C ARG A 39 -15.29 29.01 -17.82
N ARG A 40 -14.93 30.12 -17.15
CA ARG A 40 -15.10 30.28 -15.69
C ARG A 40 -16.56 30.17 -15.23
N ALA A 41 -17.48 30.75 -16.01
CA ALA A 41 -18.92 30.71 -15.73
C ALA A 41 -19.60 29.37 -16.10
N ALA A 42 -18.90 28.45 -16.78
CA ALA A 42 -19.46 27.16 -17.15
C ALA A 42 -19.59 26.22 -15.94
N LYS A 43 -20.34 25.12 -16.09
CA LYS A 43 -20.35 24.04 -15.11
C LYS A 43 -18.94 23.45 -14.98
N GLY A 44 -18.49 23.25 -13.75
CA GLY A 44 -17.20 22.62 -13.47
C GLY A 44 -17.13 21.18 -13.99
N PRO A 45 -15.91 20.61 -14.11
CA PRO A 45 -15.78 19.19 -14.41
C PRO A 45 -16.45 18.36 -13.32
N TRP A 46 -16.96 17.17 -13.69
CA TRP A 46 -17.46 16.24 -12.69
C TRP A 46 -16.30 15.75 -11.80
N CYS A 47 -16.49 15.93 -10.49
CA CYS A 47 -15.55 15.51 -9.45
C CYS A 47 -16.39 14.75 -8.39
N PRO A 48 -16.09 13.48 -8.11
CA PRO A 48 -16.83 12.72 -7.10
C PRO A 48 -16.77 13.41 -5.72
N SER A 49 -17.86 13.28 -4.95
CA SER A 49 -17.89 13.64 -3.53
C SER A 49 -16.95 12.74 -2.72
N LEU A 50 -16.62 13.11 -1.48
CA LEU A 50 -15.75 12.28 -0.63
C LEU A 50 -16.28 10.84 -0.50
N SER A 51 -17.59 10.69 -0.26
CA SER A 51 -18.23 9.37 -0.15
C SER A 51 -18.18 8.58 -1.45
N MET A 52 -18.44 9.22 -2.60
CA MET A 52 -18.36 8.55 -3.90
C MET A 52 -16.92 8.15 -4.26
N ALA A 53 -15.95 9.05 -4.02
CA ALA A 53 -14.55 8.79 -4.26
C ALA A 53 -14.05 7.62 -3.40
N PHE A 54 -14.40 7.61 -2.12
CA PHE A 54 -14.09 6.50 -1.20
C PHE A 54 -14.66 5.18 -1.71
N ARG A 55 -15.93 5.12 -2.09
CA ARG A 55 -16.56 3.87 -2.58
C ARG A 55 -15.90 3.34 -3.86
N LEU A 56 -15.57 4.23 -4.79
CA LEU A 56 -14.91 3.86 -6.05
C LEU A 56 -13.48 3.34 -5.81
N LEU A 57 -12.71 4.03 -4.96
CA LEU A 57 -11.37 3.59 -4.58
C LEU A 57 -11.43 2.27 -3.81
N LEU A 58 -12.34 2.17 -2.85
CA LEU A 58 -12.53 0.97 -2.03
C LEU A 58 -12.81 -0.27 -2.88
N LEU A 59 -13.68 -0.16 -3.89
CA LEU A 59 -13.96 -1.27 -4.80
C LEU A 59 -12.67 -1.79 -5.47
N VAL A 60 -11.81 -0.87 -5.93
CA VAL A 60 -10.55 -1.24 -6.58
C VAL A 60 -9.54 -1.77 -5.55
N ARG A 61 -9.43 -1.17 -4.36
CA ARG A 61 -8.46 -1.61 -3.33
C ARG A 61 -8.84 -2.94 -2.71
N VAL A 62 -10.13 -3.23 -2.53
CA VAL A 62 -10.60 -4.56 -2.12
C VAL A 62 -10.30 -5.59 -3.21
N SER A 63 -10.47 -5.23 -4.50
CA SER A 63 -10.03 -6.11 -5.60
C SER A 63 -8.52 -6.36 -5.53
N ALA A 64 -7.72 -5.34 -5.23
CA ALA A 64 -6.28 -5.50 -5.02
C ALA A 64 -5.97 -6.43 -3.82
N ALA A 65 -6.71 -6.32 -2.71
CA ALA A 65 -6.51 -7.16 -1.54
C ALA A 65 -6.68 -8.66 -1.84
N MET A 66 -7.57 -9.00 -2.79
CA MET A 66 -7.83 -10.38 -3.20
C MET A 66 -6.84 -10.89 -4.25
N TYR A 67 -6.41 -10.03 -5.18
CA TYR A 67 -5.75 -10.46 -6.42
C TYR A 67 -4.32 -9.94 -6.62
N SER A 68 -3.80 -9.10 -5.72
CA SER A 68 -2.40 -8.66 -5.81
C SER A 68 -1.47 -9.66 -5.14
N ASN A 69 -0.39 -9.99 -5.83
CA ASN A 69 0.65 -10.88 -5.34
C ASN A 69 1.48 -10.17 -4.28
N ILE A 70 2.11 -10.96 -3.40
CA ILE A 70 3.15 -10.47 -2.50
C ILE A 70 4.43 -10.30 -3.31
N GLN A 71 5.14 -9.19 -3.11
CA GLN A 71 6.33 -8.82 -3.89
C GLN A 71 7.59 -8.63 -3.04
N ASP A 72 7.47 -8.70 -1.72
CA ASP A 72 8.50 -8.28 -0.77
C ASP A 72 8.67 -9.32 0.35
N CYS A 73 9.92 -9.71 0.64
CA CYS A 73 10.21 -10.74 1.64
C CYS A 73 9.97 -10.26 3.06
N ASP A 74 10.20 -8.98 3.34
CA ASP A 74 9.91 -8.45 4.68
C ASP A 74 8.41 -8.43 4.92
N GLU A 75 7.58 -8.24 3.90
CA GLU A 75 6.13 -8.32 4.07
C GLU A 75 5.75 -9.65 4.74
N VAL A 76 6.30 -10.77 4.25
CA VAL A 76 6.05 -12.07 4.86
C VAL A 76 6.83 -12.28 6.14
N PHE A 77 8.16 -12.30 6.09
CA PHE A 77 8.96 -12.78 7.21
C PHE A 77 9.07 -11.79 8.38
N ASN A 78 8.86 -10.48 8.14
CA ASN A 78 8.94 -9.46 9.18
C ASN A 78 7.58 -8.96 9.68
N PHE A 79 6.48 -9.26 8.98
CA PHE A 79 5.15 -8.79 9.39
C PHE A 79 4.08 -9.88 9.41
N TRP A 80 3.89 -10.65 8.33
CA TRP A 80 2.92 -11.76 8.36
C TRP A 80 3.34 -12.87 9.33
N GLU A 81 4.58 -13.33 9.29
CA GLU A 81 5.07 -14.41 10.15
C GLU A 81 5.06 -14.04 11.65
N PRO A 82 5.51 -12.86 12.07
CA PRO A 82 5.37 -12.43 13.47
C PRO A 82 3.92 -12.22 13.89
N LEU A 83 3.05 -11.76 12.97
CA LEU A 83 1.61 -11.67 13.26
C LEU A 83 1.00 -13.06 13.42
N HIS A 84 1.45 -14.06 12.64
CA HIS A 84 1.03 -15.44 12.76
C HIS A 84 1.46 -15.99 14.12
N TYR A 85 2.68 -15.68 14.54
CA TYR A 85 3.19 -16.02 15.86
C TYR A 85 2.38 -15.39 17.01
N LEU A 86 1.91 -14.15 16.87
CA LEU A 86 1.00 -13.55 17.86
C LEU A 86 -0.39 -14.20 17.91
N HIS A 87 -0.90 -14.74 16.80
CA HIS A 87 -2.21 -15.44 16.78
C HIS A 87 -2.11 -16.90 17.22
N HIS A 88 -1.10 -17.63 16.74
CA HIS A 88 -1.03 -19.09 16.78
C HIS A 88 0.15 -19.63 17.61
N GLY A 89 1.10 -18.78 18.00
CA GLY A 89 2.28 -19.18 18.78
C GLY A 89 3.38 -19.87 17.96
N THR A 90 3.26 -19.88 16.63
CA THR A 90 4.21 -20.47 15.67
C THR A 90 4.45 -19.52 14.50
N GLY A 91 5.54 -19.69 13.75
CA GLY A 91 5.87 -18.86 12.59
C GLY A 91 7.36 -18.57 12.52
N PHE A 92 7.78 -17.84 11.50
CA PHE A 92 9.19 -17.49 11.29
C PHE A 92 9.63 -16.22 12.02
N GLN A 93 10.88 -16.23 12.50
CA GLN A 93 11.60 -15.15 13.15
C GLN A 93 12.84 -14.76 12.33
N THR A 94 12.95 -13.47 12.04
CA THR A 94 14.15 -12.85 11.46
C THR A 94 15.06 -12.29 12.56
N TRP A 95 16.33 -12.05 12.22
CA TRP A 95 17.30 -11.42 13.13
C TRP A 95 16.85 -10.01 13.58
N GLU A 96 16.05 -9.32 12.77
CA GLU A 96 15.58 -7.98 13.03
C GLU A 96 14.59 -7.91 14.21
N LEU A 97 13.93 -9.04 14.49
CA LEU A 97 13.06 -9.27 15.64
C LEU A 97 13.79 -9.85 16.85
N SER A 98 15.10 -10.10 16.78
CA SER A 98 15.88 -10.50 17.95
C SER A 98 16.03 -9.33 18.93
N PRO A 99 15.94 -9.57 20.25
CA PRO A 99 16.19 -8.54 21.27
C PRO A 99 17.56 -7.89 21.15
N ILE A 100 18.59 -8.54 20.59
CA ILE A 100 19.91 -7.92 20.40
C ILE A 100 19.77 -6.63 19.58
N TYR A 101 19.10 -6.72 18.43
CA TYR A 101 19.00 -5.64 17.45
C TYR A 101 17.76 -4.78 17.67
N ALA A 102 16.61 -5.41 17.89
CA ALA A 102 15.31 -4.77 18.13
C ALA A 102 15.03 -3.61 17.17
N ILE A 103 15.07 -3.90 15.86
CA ILE A 103 14.86 -2.92 14.78
C ILE A 103 13.50 -3.04 14.10
N ARG A 104 12.69 -4.05 14.47
CA ARG A 104 11.28 -4.19 14.06
C ARG A 104 10.35 -3.97 15.25
N SER A 105 9.23 -3.28 15.03
CA SER A 105 8.33 -2.89 16.12
C SER A 105 7.23 -3.94 16.29
N TRP A 106 7.14 -4.52 17.48
CA TRP A 106 6.02 -5.36 17.88
C TRP A 106 4.75 -4.54 18.06
N ALA A 107 4.86 -3.27 18.45
CA ALA A 107 3.72 -2.35 18.52
C ALA A 107 3.06 -2.16 17.14
N TYR A 108 3.84 -2.06 16.07
CA TYR A 108 3.32 -2.00 14.71
C TYR A 108 2.55 -3.26 14.34
N ILE A 109 3.10 -4.45 14.61
CA ILE A 109 2.45 -5.73 14.32
C ILE A 109 1.16 -5.87 15.15
N LEU A 110 1.22 -5.51 16.44
CA LEU A 110 0.11 -5.67 17.39
C LEU A 110 -1.14 -4.85 17.01
N VAL A 111 -0.98 -3.66 16.41
CA VAL A 111 -2.13 -2.85 15.94
C VAL A 111 -2.94 -3.56 14.84
N HIS A 112 -2.31 -4.49 14.14
CA HIS A 112 -2.93 -5.27 13.07
C HIS A 112 -3.44 -6.64 13.57
N LEU A 113 -3.27 -6.94 14.86
CA LEU A 113 -3.82 -8.12 15.51
C LEU A 113 -5.34 -7.99 15.63
N GLY A 114 -6.08 -8.99 15.14
CA GLY A 114 -7.52 -9.04 15.27
C GLY A 114 -7.98 -10.48 15.48
N PRO A 115 -8.93 -10.74 16.40
CA PRO A 115 -9.25 -12.09 16.89
C PRO A 115 -9.78 -13.06 15.81
N ARG A 116 -10.06 -12.57 14.60
CA ARG A 116 -10.49 -13.36 13.42
C ARG A 116 -9.88 -12.83 12.12
N PHE A 117 -8.74 -12.15 12.19
CA PHE A 117 -8.11 -11.61 10.99
C PHE A 117 -7.30 -12.71 10.31
N GLY A 118 -7.89 -13.33 9.29
CA GLY A 118 -7.14 -14.10 8.30
C GLY A 118 -6.41 -13.20 7.30
N PHE A 119 -5.59 -13.80 6.44
CA PHE A 119 -4.78 -13.13 5.43
C PHE A 119 -5.57 -12.08 4.62
N PHE A 120 -6.66 -12.46 3.97
CA PHE A 120 -7.46 -11.54 3.16
C PHE A 120 -8.20 -10.48 3.98
N THR A 121 -8.63 -10.80 5.20
CA THR A 121 -9.34 -9.86 6.09
C THR A 121 -8.45 -8.67 6.43
N LEU A 122 -7.20 -8.92 6.81
CA LEU A 122 -6.26 -7.83 7.12
C LEU A 122 -5.98 -6.98 5.88
N ARG A 123 -5.77 -7.59 4.71
CA ARG A 123 -5.57 -6.86 3.46
C ARG A 123 -6.77 -5.97 3.08
N ILE A 124 -8.00 -6.42 3.37
CA ILE A 124 -9.21 -5.61 3.20
C ILE A 124 -9.23 -4.43 4.18
N VAL A 125 -8.83 -4.62 5.44
CA VAL A 125 -8.70 -3.51 6.40
C VAL A 125 -7.68 -2.47 5.90
N LEU A 126 -6.53 -2.91 5.40
CA LEU A 126 -5.53 -2.02 4.79
C LEU A 126 -6.10 -1.28 3.57
N ALA A 127 -6.85 -1.98 2.70
CA ALA A 127 -7.54 -1.39 1.56
C ALA A 127 -8.54 -0.30 1.97
N VAL A 128 -9.29 -0.49 3.07
CA VAL A 128 -10.24 0.49 3.61
C VAL A 128 -9.49 1.74 4.09
N ILE A 129 -8.43 1.56 4.89
CA ILE A 129 -7.62 2.67 5.41
C ILE A 129 -6.97 3.45 4.27
N SER A 130 -6.38 2.73 3.31
CA SER A 130 -5.78 3.30 2.11
C SER A 130 -6.80 4.14 1.33
N SER A 131 -7.95 3.56 1.00
CA SER A 131 -9.02 4.23 0.23
C SER A 131 -9.53 5.50 0.91
N TYR A 132 -9.64 5.48 2.24
CA TYR A 132 -10.04 6.66 3.00
C TYR A 132 -8.98 7.76 2.96
N SER A 133 -7.70 7.41 3.12
CA SER A 133 -6.58 8.35 3.03
C SER A 133 -6.52 9.00 1.64
N GLU A 134 -6.62 8.18 0.58
CA GLU A 134 -6.63 8.62 -0.82
C GLU A 134 -7.81 9.55 -1.13
N ALA A 135 -9.03 9.16 -0.73
CA ALA A 135 -10.23 9.96 -0.97
C ALA A 135 -10.18 11.32 -0.26
N THR A 136 -9.64 11.35 0.97
CA THR A 136 -9.44 12.58 1.75
C THR A 136 -8.44 13.50 1.07
N PHE A 137 -7.29 12.96 0.63
CA PHE A 137 -6.28 13.77 -0.07
C PHE A 137 -6.77 14.29 -1.42
N TYR A 138 -7.40 13.45 -2.24
CA TYR A 138 -8.08 13.87 -3.46
C TYR A 138 -9.05 15.02 -3.20
N ARG A 139 -9.86 14.92 -2.13
CA ARG A 139 -10.82 15.96 -1.78
C ARG A 139 -10.13 17.27 -1.41
N THR A 140 -9.05 17.22 -0.64
CA THR A 140 -8.24 18.40 -0.34
C THR A 140 -7.70 19.06 -1.62
N VAL A 141 -7.26 18.27 -2.61
CA VAL A 141 -6.75 18.79 -3.89
C VAL A 141 -7.84 19.46 -4.71
N VAL A 142 -9.03 18.86 -4.81
CA VAL A 142 -10.20 19.51 -5.43
C VAL A 142 -10.51 20.84 -4.74
N ASP A 143 -10.44 20.84 -3.41
CA ASP A 143 -10.96 21.92 -2.58
C ASP A 143 -10.05 23.14 -2.50
N HIS A 144 -8.74 22.92 -2.47
CA HIS A 144 -7.74 23.96 -2.25
C HIS A 144 -6.81 24.20 -3.44
N ILE A 145 -6.74 23.29 -4.42
CA ILE A 145 -5.83 23.40 -5.56
C ILE A 145 -6.62 23.68 -6.85
N SER A 146 -7.38 22.69 -7.35
CA SER A 146 -8.22 22.81 -8.54
C SER A 146 -9.09 21.57 -8.76
N ASP A 147 -10.33 21.79 -9.23
CA ASP A 147 -11.24 20.71 -9.63
C ASP A 147 -10.62 19.78 -10.69
N ARG A 148 -9.93 20.34 -11.70
CA ARG A 148 -9.34 19.56 -12.80
C ARG A 148 -8.16 18.71 -12.35
N VAL A 149 -7.28 19.30 -11.53
CA VAL A 149 -6.11 18.60 -10.98
C VAL A 149 -6.59 17.44 -10.12
N GLY A 150 -7.57 17.68 -9.24
CA GLY A 150 -8.19 16.61 -8.45
C GLY A 150 -8.78 15.51 -9.33
N ARG A 151 -9.48 15.86 -10.43
CA ARG A 151 -10.02 14.87 -11.36
C ARG A 151 -8.94 14.00 -12.00
N TYR A 152 -7.85 14.58 -12.49
CA TYR A 152 -6.75 13.82 -13.09
C TYR A 152 -6.11 12.89 -12.06
N MET A 153 -5.83 13.43 -10.88
CA MET A 153 -5.23 12.72 -9.77
C MET A 153 -6.11 11.54 -9.32
N PHE A 154 -7.43 11.73 -9.25
CA PHE A 154 -8.37 10.68 -8.87
C PHE A 154 -8.26 9.44 -9.78
N PHE A 155 -8.25 9.63 -11.10
CA PHE A 155 -8.14 8.50 -12.03
C PHE A 155 -6.75 7.86 -12.00
N MET A 156 -5.69 8.64 -11.80
CA MET A 156 -4.34 8.10 -11.63
C MET A 156 -4.22 7.25 -10.36
N LEU A 157 -4.72 7.75 -9.22
CA LEU A 157 -4.84 6.97 -7.99
C LEU A 157 -5.60 5.68 -8.25
N LEU A 158 -6.81 5.77 -8.81
CA LEU A 158 -7.70 4.64 -9.03
C LEU A 158 -7.08 3.52 -9.89
N THR A 159 -6.29 3.84 -10.91
CA THR A 159 -5.88 2.87 -11.95
C THR A 159 -4.41 2.50 -11.96
N SER A 160 -3.55 3.22 -11.22
CA SER A 160 -2.10 2.97 -11.20
C SER A 160 -1.72 1.60 -10.61
N ALA A 161 -0.76 0.93 -11.25
CA ALA A 161 -0.26 -0.37 -10.80
C ALA A 161 0.51 -0.26 -9.48
N GLY A 162 1.26 0.84 -9.29
CA GLY A 162 1.95 1.10 -8.03
C GLY A 162 1.00 1.22 -6.84
N MET A 163 -0.12 1.96 -6.99
CA MET A 163 -1.13 2.04 -5.93
C MET A 163 -1.87 0.71 -5.72
N TRP A 164 -2.08 -0.08 -6.79
CA TRP A 164 -2.66 -1.43 -6.66
C TRP A 164 -1.84 -2.31 -5.72
N ASN A 165 -0.51 -2.38 -5.89
CA ASN A 165 0.35 -3.19 -5.03
C ASN A 165 0.51 -2.55 -3.62
N ALA A 166 0.85 -1.25 -3.55
CA ALA A 166 1.18 -0.60 -2.28
C ALA A 166 0.00 -0.47 -1.29
N SER A 167 -1.24 -0.35 -1.79
CA SER A 167 -2.43 -0.10 -0.96
C SER A 167 -2.87 -1.27 -0.06
N THR A 168 -2.35 -2.47 -0.29
CA THR A 168 -2.73 -3.67 0.46
C THR A 168 -1.54 -4.46 0.99
N ALA A 169 -0.33 -3.96 0.76
CA ALA A 169 0.89 -4.53 1.28
C ALA A 169 1.03 -4.26 2.78
N PHE A 170 1.26 -5.29 3.58
CA PHE A 170 1.43 -5.19 5.02
C PHE A 170 2.86 -4.75 5.38
N LEU A 171 3.19 -3.51 5.03
CA LEU A 171 4.51 -2.93 5.18
C LEU A 171 4.46 -1.56 5.89
N PRO A 172 5.45 -1.23 6.73
CA PRO A 172 5.59 0.10 7.33
C PRO A 172 5.66 1.23 6.29
N SER A 173 6.14 0.95 5.08
CA SER A 173 6.17 1.90 3.97
C SER A 173 4.76 2.21 3.42
N SER A 174 3.88 1.23 3.34
CA SER A 174 2.45 1.42 3.01
C SER A 174 1.73 2.17 4.11
N PHE A 175 2.01 1.86 5.37
CA PHE A 175 1.49 2.63 6.50
C PHE A 175 1.98 4.09 6.49
N ALA A 176 3.26 4.31 6.18
CA ALA A 176 3.83 5.64 5.98
C ALA A 176 3.18 6.36 4.78
N MET A 177 2.79 5.65 3.73
CA MET A 177 2.01 6.20 2.61
C MET A 177 0.63 6.69 3.08
N TYR A 178 -0.12 5.91 3.86
CA TYR A 178 -1.45 6.32 4.35
C TYR A 178 -1.36 7.56 5.25
N THR A 179 -0.44 7.52 6.20
CA THR A 179 -0.24 8.61 7.17
C THR A 179 0.32 9.87 6.50
N THR A 180 1.27 9.75 5.57
CA THR A 180 1.74 10.87 4.75
C THR A 180 0.59 11.47 3.95
N THR A 181 -0.23 10.64 3.30
CA THR A 181 -1.39 11.08 2.51
C THR A 181 -2.39 11.87 3.36
N LEU A 182 -2.67 11.40 4.57
CA LEU A 182 -3.48 12.14 5.55
C LEU A 182 -2.78 13.43 6.01
N ALA A 183 -1.48 13.39 6.32
CA ALA A 183 -0.72 14.56 6.74
C ALA A 183 -0.74 15.67 5.68
N VAL A 184 -0.52 15.32 4.40
CA VAL A 184 -0.57 16.29 3.31
C VAL A 184 -1.98 16.77 3.00
N SER A 185 -3.02 16.00 3.35
CA SER A 185 -4.41 16.48 3.28
C SER A 185 -4.69 17.67 4.21
N PHE A 186 -3.93 17.80 5.30
CA PHE A 186 -3.91 18.99 6.16
C PHE A 186 -2.90 20.02 5.62
N ALA A 187 -1.67 19.61 5.32
CA ALA A 187 -0.60 20.51 4.91
C ALA A 187 -0.92 21.30 3.61
N PHE A 188 -1.70 20.72 2.69
CA PHE A 188 -2.04 21.38 1.42
C PHE A 188 -3.05 22.52 1.56
N ARG A 189 -3.80 22.58 2.68
CA ARG A 189 -4.55 23.78 3.05
C ARG A 189 -3.56 24.93 3.21
N ALA A 190 -3.89 26.16 2.84
CA ALA A 190 -2.89 27.21 2.95
C ALA A 190 -2.66 27.65 4.40
N PRO A 191 -1.43 28.09 4.75
CA PRO A 191 -1.10 28.48 6.11
C PRO A 191 -1.95 29.65 6.60
N SER A 192 -2.39 29.54 7.86
CA SER A 192 -3.06 30.62 8.58
C SER A 192 -2.60 30.67 10.04
N ALA A 193 -2.55 31.87 10.62
CA ALA A 193 -2.33 32.07 12.04
C ALA A 193 -3.52 31.59 12.90
N ILE A 194 -4.72 31.52 12.32
CA ILE A 194 -5.97 31.21 13.04
C ILE A 194 -6.21 29.70 13.09
N ASP A 195 -5.92 28.98 11.99
CA ASP A 195 -6.20 27.55 11.89
C ASP A 195 -5.09 26.69 12.52
N GLY A 196 -5.21 26.42 13.82
CA GLY A 196 -4.30 25.51 14.53
C GLY A 196 -4.50 24.03 14.19
N LEU A 197 -5.66 23.65 13.65
CA LEU A 197 -5.99 22.25 13.34
C LEU A 197 -5.16 21.74 12.16
N ARG A 198 -4.86 22.61 11.18
CA ARG A 198 -3.92 22.32 10.09
C ARG A 198 -2.57 21.86 10.63
N THR A 199 -1.95 22.67 11.48
CA THR A 199 -0.60 22.41 11.99
C THR A 199 -0.58 21.17 12.87
N LEU A 200 -1.57 21.02 13.75
CA LEU A 200 -1.70 19.84 14.61
C LEU A 200 -1.93 18.57 13.79
N GLY A 201 -2.91 18.56 12.89
CA GLY A 201 -3.25 17.40 12.07
C GLY A 201 -2.10 16.94 11.20
N ALA A 202 -1.42 17.86 10.50
CA ALA A 202 -0.26 17.52 9.68
C ALA A 202 0.90 16.95 10.54
N THR A 203 1.22 17.60 11.66
CA THR A 203 2.33 17.18 12.54
C THR A 203 2.06 15.81 13.17
N VAL A 204 0.84 15.55 13.67
CA VAL A 204 0.47 14.27 14.26
C VAL A 204 0.54 13.15 13.24
N TRP A 205 0.00 13.33 12.03
CA TRP A 205 0.04 12.26 11.02
C TRP A 205 1.45 11.98 10.50
N PHE A 206 2.31 12.99 10.31
CA PHE A 206 3.72 12.77 10.01
C PHE A 206 4.43 12.03 11.14
N ALA A 207 4.18 12.38 12.40
CA ALA A 207 4.77 11.71 13.55
C ALA A 207 4.29 10.27 13.68
N VAL A 208 2.99 9.99 13.51
CA VAL A 208 2.44 8.62 13.54
C VAL A 208 3.09 7.76 12.46
N GLY A 209 3.22 8.27 11.23
CA GLY A 209 3.90 7.57 10.13
C GLY A 209 5.36 7.24 10.43
N ALA A 210 6.08 8.16 11.07
CA ALA A 210 7.49 7.98 11.41
C ALA A 210 7.72 7.08 12.63
N ILE A 211 6.91 7.22 13.68
CA ILE A 211 7.09 6.54 14.96
C ILE A 211 6.54 5.11 14.91
N TRP A 212 5.36 4.91 14.31
CA TRP A 212 4.72 3.59 14.25
C TRP A 212 5.08 2.83 12.97
N GLY A 213 5.30 3.54 11.87
CA GLY A 213 5.65 2.93 10.58
C GLY A 213 7.15 2.97 10.35
N TRP A 214 7.59 3.96 9.59
CA TRP A 214 8.95 4.02 9.08
C TRP A 214 9.57 5.39 9.35
N PRO A 215 10.59 5.50 10.23
CA PRO A 215 11.08 6.79 10.74
C PRO A 215 11.65 7.71 9.67
N PHE A 216 12.22 7.15 8.60
CA PHE A 216 12.77 7.93 7.49
C PHE A 216 11.70 8.76 6.77
N SER A 217 10.43 8.33 6.78
CA SER A 217 9.32 9.07 6.18
C SER A 217 9.12 10.47 6.76
N LEU A 218 9.65 10.76 7.95
CA LEU A 218 9.61 12.08 8.57
C LEU A 218 10.27 13.16 7.70
N ALA A 219 11.21 12.79 6.82
CA ALA A 219 11.80 13.72 5.86
C ALA A 219 10.75 14.40 4.96
N LEU A 220 9.61 13.74 4.69
CA LEU A 220 8.51 14.30 3.90
C LEU A 220 7.83 15.51 4.58
N ALA A 221 8.01 15.68 5.90
CA ALA A 221 7.51 16.82 6.63
C ALA A 221 8.37 18.09 6.43
N ILE A 222 9.59 17.99 5.89
CA ILE A 222 10.52 19.13 5.75
C ILE A 222 9.89 20.30 4.98
N PRO A 223 9.27 20.12 3.79
CA PRO A 223 8.62 21.24 3.08
C PRO A 223 7.46 21.86 3.86
N PHE A 224 6.71 21.06 4.63
CA PHE A 224 5.64 21.56 5.49
C PHE A 224 6.19 22.40 6.66
N VAL A 225 7.24 21.94 7.34
CA VAL A 225 7.90 22.68 8.42
C VAL A 225 8.46 24.00 7.88
N PHE A 226 9.09 23.96 6.71
CA PHE A 226 9.59 25.16 6.04
C PHE A 226 8.46 26.14 5.71
N GLU A 227 7.35 25.66 5.12
CA GLU A 227 6.18 26.50 4.82
C GLU A 227 5.59 27.13 6.08
N GLU A 228 5.48 26.37 7.16
CA GLU A 228 4.87 26.83 8.41
C GLU A 228 5.67 27.98 9.05
N ILE A 229 7.01 27.89 9.05
CA ILE A 229 7.89 28.88 9.70
C ILE A 229 8.12 30.10 8.80
N PHE A 230 8.34 29.90 7.50
CA PHE A 230 8.87 30.94 6.62
C PHE A 230 7.85 31.53 5.63
N MET A 231 6.71 30.88 5.38
CA MET A 231 5.75 31.35 4.37
C MET A 231 4.50 31.99 4.95
N LEU A 232 4.18 33.18 4.46
CA LEU A 232 3.00 33.96 4.85
C LEU A 232 1.68 33.22 4.58
N GLY A 233 1.58 32.53 3.43
CA GLY A 233 0.36 31.82 3.05
C GLY A 233 -0.80 32.79 2.79
N PHE A 234 -1.92 32.60 3.51
CA PHE A 234 -3.07 33.52 3.47
C PHE A 234 -2.97 34.68 4.45
N ASP A 235 -2.03 34.65 5.42
CA ASP A 235 -1.88 35.74 6.37
C ASP A 235 -1.29 36.97 5.67
N ARG A 236 -1.87 38.15 5.95
CA ARG A 236 -1.28 39.44 5.59
C ARG A 236 -0.49 39.95 6.77
N VAL A 237 0.82 40.12 6.61
CA VAL A 237 1.72 40.52 7.71
C VAL A 237 2.60 41.67 7.27
N SER A 238 2.49 42.80 7.98
CA SER A 238 3.38 43.94 7.79
C SER A 238 4.83 43.58 8.15
N PRO A 239 5.85 44.17 7.50
CA PRO A 239 7.26 43.85 7.74
C PRO A 239 7.68 43.89 9.22
N GLU A 240 7.18 44.87 9.96
CA GLU A 240 7.45 45.09 11.39
C GLU A 240 6.98 43.93 12.28
N ASN A 241 5.87 43.29 11.92
CA ASN A 241 5.26 42.21 12.71
C ASN A 241 5.73 40.81 12.31
N ARG A 242 6.63 40.69 11.31
CA ARG A 242 7.07 39.39 10.78
C ARG A 242 7.78 38.53 11.83
N LEU A 243 8.62 39.14 12.67
CA LEU A 243 9.33 38.40 13.73
C LEU A 243 8.36 37.85 14.79
N ALA A 244 7.41 38.66 15.24
CA ALA A 244 6.39 38.23 16.20
C ALA A 244 5.45 37.17 15.61
N TRP A 245 5.15 37.24 14.31
CA TRP A 245 4.39 36.23 13.58
C TRP A 245 5.15 34.90 13.47
N SER A 246 6.43 34.90 13.09
CA SER A 246 7.23 33.68 12.95
C SER A 246 7.43 32.99 14.30
N GLN A 247 7.69 33.76 15.37
CA GLN A 247 7.78 33.24 16.73
C GLN A 247 6.47 32.60 17.22
N ARG A 248 5.30 33.16 16.86
CA ARG A 248 3.99 32.56 17.18
C ARG A 248 3.80 31.22 16.47
N ARG A 249 4.16 31.14 15.19
CA ARG A 249 4.06 29.90 14.42
C ARG A 249 5.06 28.84 14.88
N LEU A 250 6.29 29.22 15.18
CA LEU A 250 7.29 28.31 15.75
C LEU A 250 6.80 27.74 17.09
N ARG A 251 6.32 28.59 18.01
CA ARG A 251 5.72 28.11 19.28
C ARG A 251 4.56 27.15 19.06
N ARG A 252 3.70 27.41 18.07
CA ARG A 252 2.60 26.50 17.70
C ARG A 252 3.14 25.16 17.19
N LEU A 253 4.09 25.18 16.26
CA LEU A 253 4.70 23.97 15.71
C LEU A 253 5.38 23.16 16.81
N THR A 254 6.14 23.80 17.72
CA THR A 254 6.75 23.12 18.87
C THR A 254 5.71 22.47 19.76
N ARG A 255 4.61 23.16 20.10
CA ARG A 255 3.50 22.57 20.88
C ARG A 255 2.86 21.38 20.18
N CYS A 256 2.65 21.47 18.86
CA CYS A 256 2.10 20.37 18.07
C CYS A 256 3.09 19.19 18.02
N GLY A 257 4.39 19.45 17.89
CA GLY A 257 5.44 18.42 17.93
C GLY A 257 5.49 17.70 19.27
N LEU A 258 5.45 18.44 20.39
CA LEU A 258 5.38 17.87 21.74
C LEU A 258 4.12 17.00 21.92
N ALA A 259 2.96 17.46 21.43
CA ALA A 259 1.74 16.66 21.46
C ALA A 259 1.85 15.39 20.58
N ALA A 260 2.49 15.49 19.42
CA ALA A 260 2.69 14.37 18.52
C ALA A 260 3.67 13.32 19.08
N LEU A 261 4.68 13.74 19.86
CA LEU A 261 5.61 12.83 20.55
C LEU A 261 4.93 11.92 21.57
N LEU A 262 3.75 12.28 22.09
CA LEU A 262 2.97 11.40 22.96
C LEU A 262 2.58 10.08 22.27
N THR A 263 2.55 10.06 20.93
CA THR A 263 2.30 8.82 20.16
C THR A 263 3.44 7.81 20.26
N ALA A 264 4.64 8.21 20.72
CA ALA A 264 5.76 7.31 20.96
C ALA A 264 5.61 6.50 22.26
N VAL A 265 4.84 7.00 23.24
CA VAL A 265 4.65 6.34 24.53
C VAL A 265 4.14 4.91 24.39
N PRO A 266 3.01 4.64 23.68
CA PRO A 266 2.54 3.27 23.50
C PRO A 266 3.53 2.39 22.73
N VAL A 267 4.23 2.93 21.72
CA VAL A 267 5.23 2.17 20.95
C VAL A 267 6.38 1.73 21.85
N ILE A 268 6.97 2.66 22.61
CA ILE A 268 8.05 2.36 23.57
C ILE A 268 7.57 1.36 24.61
N ALA A 269 6.34 1.51 25.14
CA ALA A 269 5.81 0.62 26.16
C ALA A 269 5.63 -0.82 25.64
N ILE A 270 4.98 -0.98 24.48
CA ILE A 270 4.72 -2.30 23.89
C ILE A 270 6.01 -2.97 23.42
N ASP A 271 6.87 -2.24 22.70
CA ASP A 271 8.13 -2.80 22.21
C ASP A 271 9.04 -3.19 23.38
N SER A 272 9.12 -2.36 24.43
CA SER A 272 9.93 -2.68 25.60
C SER A 272 9.40 -3.90 26.37
N LEU A 273 8.07 -4.06 26.42
CA LEU A 273 7.43 -5.23 27.01
C LEU A 273 7.70 -6.51 26.20
N ALA A 274 7.63 -6.43 24.88
CA ALA A 274 7.86 -7.55 23.97
C ALA A 274 9.33 -7.98 23.97
N TYR A 275 10.27 -7.03 23.93
CA TYR A 275 11.70 -7.31 23.96
C TYR A 275 12.29 -7.57 25.35
N GLY A 276 11.54 -7.27 26.42
CA GLY A 276 11.99 -7.46 27.80
C GLY A 276 13.05 -6.46 28.27
N LYS A 277 13.27 -5.37 27.52
CA LYS A 277 14.20 -4.29 27.86
C LYS A 277 13.70 -2.96 27.29
N LEU A 278 14.08 -1.83 27.90
CA LEU A 278 13.70 -0.51 27.41
C LEU A 278 14.30 -0.27 26.02
N VAL A 279 13.45 -0.14 25.01
CA VAL A 279 13.85 0.09 23.61
C VAL A 279 12.99 1.15 22.96
N PHE A 280 13.63 1.92 22.06
CA PHE A 280 12.94 2.79 21.13
C PHE A 280 13.31 2.36 19.71
N VAL A 281 12.50 1.45 19.16
CA VAL A 281 12.75 0.79 17.87
C VAL A 281 13.00 1.78 16.71
N PRO A 282 12.22 2.88 16.56
CA PRO A 282 12.48 3.88 15.51
C PRO A 282 13.88 4.52 15.60
N TRP A 283 14.46 4.64 16.79
CA TRP A 283 15.83 5.10 16.93
C TRP A 283 16.85 4.00 16.62
N ASN A 284 16.59 2.75 17.04
CA ASN A 284 17.48 1.62 16.75
C ASN A 284 17.66 1.41 15.25
N ILE A 285 16.57 1.46 14.46
CA ILE A 285 16.63 1.30 13.00
C ILE A 285 17.40 2.45 12.34
N VAL A 286 17.25 3.70 12.82
CA VAL A 286 18.03 4.85 12.32
C VAL A 286 19.50 4.70 12.68
N LYS A 287 19.80 4.33 13.92
CA LYS A 287 21.16 4.08 14.39
C LYS A 287 21.82 2.97 13.57
N TYR A 288 21.12 1.87 13.32
CA TYR A 288 21.63 0.76 12.53
C TYR A 288 21.95 1.18 11.09
N ASN A 289 20.99 1.77 10.38
CA ASN A 289 21.14 2.08 8.95
C ASN A 289 22.03 3.31 8.66
N VAL A 290 22.08 4.29 9.55
CA VAL A 290 22.80 5.56 9.33
C VAL A 290 24.14 5.59 10.06
N MET A 291 24.26 4.91 11.21
CA MET A 291 25.45 4.94 12.08
C MET A 291 26.14 3.58 12.21
N GLY A 292 25.70 2.54 11.50
CA GLY A 292 26.20 1.16 11.60
C GLY A 292 27.59 0.90 11.02
N GLY A 293 28.16 1.83 10.25
CA GLY A 293 29.47 1.70 9.60
C GLY A 293 29.41 1.11 8.18
N ALA A 294 30.58 0.86 7.57
CA ALA A 294 30.68 0.39 6.18
C ALA A 294 30.31 -1.10 6.01
N GLU A 295 30.48 -1.91 7.06
CA GLU A 295 30.18 -3.36 7.06
C GLU A 295 28.69 -3.66 7.28
N ARG A 296 27.97 -2.72 7.93
CA ARG A 296 26.54 -2.83 8.27
C ARG A 296 25.81 -1.66 7.63
N GLY A 297 25.37 -1.86 6.39
CA GLY A 297 24.78 -0.79 5.59
C GLY A 297 24.18 -1.27 4.27
N PRO A 298 23.71 -0.35 3.42
CA PRO A 298 22.98 -0.65 2.18
C PRO A 298 23.75 -1.55 1.19
N HIS A 299 25.06 -1.75 1.36
CA HIS A 299 25.84 -2.63 0.50
C HIS A 299 25.62 -4.12 0.78
N LEU A 300 25.09 -4.48 1.96
CA LEU A 300 24.92 -5.88 2.39
C LEU A 300 23.97 -6.66 1.48
N TYR A 301 22.91 -6.01 1.00
CA TYR A 301 21.86 -6.62 0.17
C TYR A 301 22.00 -6.27 -1.32
N GLY A 302 23.21 -5.86 -1.73
CA GLY A 302 23.50 -5.45 -3.09
C GLY A 302 23.14 -4.00 -3.41
N THR A 303 23.71 -3.50 -4.51
CA THR A 303 23.50 -2.12 -4.98
C THR A 303 22.77 -2.10 -6.31
N SER A 304 21.97 -1.06 -6.51
CA SER A 304 21.19 -0.86 -7.74
C SER A 304 21.65 0.37 -8.52
N PRO A 305 21.58 0.35 -9.86
CA PRO A 305 22.01 1.46 -10.69
C PRO A 305 21.18 2.73 -10.43
N TRP A 306 21.72 3.89 -10.81
CA TRP A 306 21.09 5.20 -10.56
C TRP A 306 19.69 5.34 -11.19
N HIS A 307 19.43 4.64 -12.31
CA HIS A 307 18.17 4.71 -13.04
C HIS A 307 17.10 3.73 -12.53
N PHE A 308 17.36 2.97 -11.46
CA PHE A 308 16.44 1.97 -10.91
C PHE A 308 15.06 2.56 -10.60
N TYR A 309 14.97 3.64 -9.81
CA TYR A 309 13.68 4.23 -9.45
C TYR A 309 12.97 4.87 -10.64
N LEU A 310 13.70 5.38 -11.63
CA LEU A 310 13.08 5.89 -12.85
C LEU A 310 12.37 4.74 -13.60
N LEU A 311 13.05 3.60 -13.79
CA LEU A 311 12.44 2.43 -14.43
C LEU A 311 11.31 1.84 -13.61
N ASN A 312 11.49 1.69 -12.29
CA ASN A 312 10.47 1.17 -11.39
C ASN A 312 9.19 2.03 -11.43
N LEU A 313 9.33 3.35 -11.30
CA LEU A 313 8.19 4.24 -11.38
C LEU A 313 7.56 4.27 -12.78
N LEU A 314 8.33 4.11 -13.86
CA LEU A 314 7.76 3.98 -15.22
C LEU A 314 6.92 2.71 -15.37
N LEU A 315 7.32 1.60 -14.74
CA LEU A 315 6.52 0.38 -14.72
C LEU A 315 5.22 0.55 -13.93
N ASN A 316 5.27 1.28 -12.81
CA ASN A 316 4.14 1.46 -11.90
C ASN A 316 3.14 2.54 -12.32
N PHE A 317 3.65 3.64 -12.87
CA PHE A 317 2.89 4.86 -13.16
C PHE A 317 3.05 5.38 -14.59
N ASN A 318 3.89 4.77 -15.43
CA ASN A 318 4.07 5.10 -16.86
C ASN A 318 4.23 6.62 -17.15
N ALA A 319 3.36 7.22 -17.97
CA ALA A 319 3.46 8.63 -18.37
C ALA A 319 3.39 9.63 -17.19
N PRO A 320 2.50 9.44 -16.18
CA PRO A 320 2.53 10.19 -14.94
C PRO A 320 3.91 10.30 -14.26
N THR A 321 4.80 9.32 -14.37
CA THR A 321 6.15 9.42 -13.78
C THR A 321 6.93 10.57 -14.38
N LEU A 322 6.98 10.64 -15.71
CA LEU A 322 7.66 11.74 -16.41
C LEU A 322 6.98 13.07 -16.11
N ALA A 323 5.65 13.09 -16.08
CA ALA A 323 4.88 14.28 -15.73
C ALA A 323 5.19 14.76 -14.29
N ALA A 324 5.35 13.86 -13.33
CA ALA A 324 5.67 14.20 -11.94
C ALA A 324 7.08 14.82 -11.82
N LEU A 325 8.06 14.25 -12.52
CA LEU A 325 9.45 14.73 -12.52
C LEU A 325 9.64 16.11 -13.15
N VAL A 326 8.78 16.49 -14.10
CA VAL A 326 8.84 17.82 -14.74
C VAL A 326 7.92 18.87 -14.10
N SER A 327 7.24 18.56 -13.00
CA SER A 327 6.25 19.46 -12.38
C SER A 327 6.81 20.78 -11.85
N LEU A 328 7.98 20.80 -11.21
CA LEU A 328 8.67 22.04 -10.79
C LEU A 328 9.19 22.85 -12.00
N PRO A 329 9.90 22.26 -12.99
CA PRO A 329 10.22 22.95 -14.24
C PRO A 329 8.99 23.53 -14.96
N ALA A 330 7.88 22.78 -15.01
CA ALA A 330 6.64 23.26 -15.60
C ALA A 330 6.04 24.43 -14.81
N LEU A 331 6.12 24.40 -13.48
CA LEU A 331 5.70 25.53 -12.66
C LEU A 331 6.54 26.79 -12.96
N TYR A 332 7.85 26.64 -13.12
CA TYR A 332 8.75 27.73 -13.50
C TYR A 332 8.40 28.31 -14.88
N ILE A 333 8.23 27.48 -15.90
CA ILE A 333 7.81 27.92 -17.25
C ILE A 333 6.46 28.65 -17.19
N THR A 334 5.51 28.14 -16.42
CA THR A 334 4.19 28.79 -16.25
C THR A 334 4.32 30.18 -15.64
N SER A 335 5.27 30.42 -14.74
CA SER A 335 5.50 31.74 -14.15
C SER A 335 5.86 32.82 -15.18
N ILE A 336 6.43 32.39 -16.31
CA ILE A 336 6.85 33.24 -17.43
C ILE A 336 5.72 33.33 -18.47
N VAL A 337 5.13 32.19 -18.86
CA VAL A 337 4.21 32.08 -20.00
C VAL A 337 2.75 32.38 -19.62
N ASP A 338 2.29 31.96 -18.45
CA ASP A 338 0.88 32.07 -18.04
C ASP A 338 0.73 32.38 -16.54
N ARG A 339 1.22 33.56 -16.16
CA ARG A 339 1.22 33.98 -14.75
C ARG A 339 -0.18 34.12 -14.15
N LYS A 340 -1.19 34.43 -14.97
CA LYS A 340 -2.59 34.62 -14.53
C LYS A 340 -3.26 33.31 -14.08
N ARG A 341 -2.64 32.17 -14.36
CA ARG A 341 -3.11 30.84 -13.95
C ARG A 341 -2.97 30.60 -12.45
N LEU A 342 -1.99 31.24 -11.80
CA LEU A 342 -1.80 31.21 -10.35
C LEU A 342 -2.07 32.62 -9.79
N GLY A 343 -3.33 32.89 -9.46
CA GLY A 343 -3.80 34.19 -8.96
C GLY A 343 -4.08 35.20 -10.08
N LEU A 344 -5.15 35.99 -9.91
CA LEU A 344 -5.60 36.99 -10.88
C LEU A 344 -4.83 38.31 -10.81
N GLN A 345 -4.25 38.60 -9.65
CA GLN A 345 -3.52 39.83 -9.34
C GLN A 345 -2.13 39.49 -8.81
N ARG A 346 -1.16 40.39 -8.99
CA ARG A 346 0.15 40.24 -8.36
C ARG A 346 -0.05 40.27 -6.84
N PRO A 347 0.51 39.30 -6.09
CA PRO A 347 0.42 39.32 -4.64
C PRO A 347 1.06 40.62 -4.13
N ALA A 348 0.40 41.26 -3.18
CA ALA A 348 0.93 42.41 -2.49
C ALA A 348 2.17 42.01 -1.65
N PRO A 349 3.09 42.93 -1.29
CA PRO A 349 4.34 42.60 -0.58
C PRO A 349 4.11 41.99 0.82
N ASP A 350 2.91 42.12 1.37
CA ASP A 350 2.42 41.54 2.61
C ASP A 350 1.78 40.14 2.42
N GLN A 351 1.73 39.59 1.20
CA GLN A 351 1.12 38.31 0.86
C GLN A 351 2.13 37.27 0.35
N GLY A 352 1.83 35.99 0.59
CA GLY A 352 2.63 34.89 0.06
C GLY A 352 2.52 34.74 -1.46
N SER A 353 3.60 34.32 -2.11
CA SER A 353 3.58 34.00 -3.54
C SER A 353 2.81 32.68 -3.80
N PRO A 354 1.78 32.68 -4.68
CA PRO A 354 1.04 31.47 -5.01
C PRO A 354 1.90 30.42 -5.73
N PHE A 355 2.91 30.86 -6.48
CA PHE A 355 3.90 29.97 -7.12
C PHE A 355 4.74 29.25 -6.08
N LEU A 356 5.25 29.97 -5.10
CA LEU A 356 6.07 29.39 -4.03
C LEU A 356 5.23 28.45 -3.15
N SER A 357 3.97 28.82 -2.88
CA SER A 357 3.01 27.94 -2.18
C SER A 357 2.76 26.63 -2.94
N LEU A 358 2.56 26.67 -4.26
CA LEU A 358 2.41 25.45 -5.06
C LEU A 358 3.73 24.64 -5.11
N ALA A 359 4.88 25.31 -5.22
CA ALA A 359 6.19 24.65 -5.20
C ALA A 359 6.41 23.84 -3.91
N MET A 360 6.02 24.37 -2.74
CA MET A 360 6.11 23.63 -1.47
C MET A 360 5.23 22.39 -1.41
N ARG A 361 4.12 22.36 -2.16
CA ARG A 361 3.24 21.17 -2.28
C ARG A 361 3.82 20.11 -3.23
N LEU A 362 4.61 20.53 -4.22
CA LEU A 362 5.29 19.63 -5.15
C LEU A 362 6.60 19.06 -4.57
N ALA A 363 7.26 19.81 -3.67
CA ALA A 363 8.58 19.52 -3.14
C ALA A 363 8.74 18.16 -2.42
N PRO A 364 7.77 17.64 -1.64
CA PRO A 364 7.94 16.37 -0.92
C PRO A 364 8.31 15.19 -1.81
N PHE A 365 7.71 15.10 -3.01
CA PHE A 365 8.04 14.05 -3.99
C PHE A 365 9.49 14.17 -4.48
N TYR A 366 9.95 15.38 -4.81
CA TYR A 366 11.33 15.60 -5.27
C TYR A 366 12.36 15.32 -4.19
N LEU A 367 12.08 15.77 -2.97
CA LEU A 367 12.93 15.52 -1.81
C LEU A 367 13.13 14.02 -1.62
N TRP A 368 12.03 13.27 -1.57
CA TRP A 368 12.06 11.83 -1.38
C TRP A 368 12.73 11.09 -2.52
N PHE A 369 12.33 11.40 -3.76
CA PHE A 369 12.89 10.79 -4.97
C PHE A 369 14.41 11.00 -5.03
N THR A 370 14.89 12.19 -4.68
CA THR A 370 16.32 12.51 -4.66
C THR A 370 17.04 11.74 -3.56
N VAL A 371 16.53 11.81 -2.32
CA VAL A 371 17.15 11.12 -1.16
C VAL A 371 17.25 9.62 -1.41
N MET A 372 16.17 8.99 -1.89
CA MET A 372 16.16 7.56 -2.19
C MET A 372 17.03 7.20 -3.39
N SER A 373 17.05 8.01 -4.44
CA SER A 373 17.91 7.74 -5.63
C SER A 373 19.41 7.83 -5.31
N LEU A 374 19.79 8.65 -4.33
CA LEU A 374 21.16 8.75 -3.85
C LEU A 374 21.60 7.54 -3.01
N GLN A 375 20.67 6.75 -2.47
CA GLN A 375 21.04 5.55 -1.71
C GLN A 375 21.57 4.45 -2.66
N PRO A 376 22.67 3.75 -2.31
CA PRO A 376 23.19 2.64 -3.10
C PRO A 376 22.18 1.49 -3.23
N HIS A 377 21.56 1.12 -2.12
CA HIS A 377 20.50 0.11 -2.05
C HIS A 377 19.14 0.72 -2.40
N LYS A 378 18.35 -0.02 -3.17
CA LYS A 378 17.08 0.46 -3.70
C LYS A 378 16.08 -0.68 -3.74
N GLU A 379 14.87 -0.40 -3.26
CA GLU A 379 13.75 -1.34 -3.26
C GLU A 379 12.48 -0.58 -3.64
N GLU A 380 11.57 -1.25 -4.35
CA GLU A 380 10.32 -0.64 -4.82
C GLU A 380 9.50 -0.03 -3.67
N ARG A 381 9.39 -0.75 -2.55
CA ARG A 381 8.60 -0.33 -1.39
C ARG A 381 9.10 0.97 -0.73
N PHE A 382 10.35 1.37 -0.93
CA PHE A 382 10.87 2.65 -0.40
C PHE A 382 10.21 3.86 -1.05
N MET A 383 9.58 3.69 -2.22
CA MET A 383 8.85 4.75 -2.91
C MET A 383 7.36 4.83 -2.57
N TYR A 384 6.81 3.83 -1.86
CA TYR A 384 5.38 3.80 -1.47
C TYR A 384 4.93 5.10 -0.78
N PRO A 385 5.69 5.69 0.17
CA PRO A 385 5.26 6.91 0.88
C PRO A 385 4.88 8.10 -0.03
N VAL A 386 5.41 8.14 -1.26
CA VAL A 386 5.20 9.25 -2.19
C VAL A 386 4.34 8.92 -3.41
N TYR A 387 3.77 7.73 -3.52
CA TYR A 387 2.93 7.36 -4.67
C TYR A 387 1.74 8.30 -4.89
N PRO A 388 0.98 8.71 -3.84
CA PRO A 388 -0.08 9.71 -4.00
C PRO A 388 0.45 11.10 -4.39
N LEU A 389 1.64 11.45 -3.91
CA LEU A 389 2.31 12.72 -4.24
C LEU A 389 2.82 12.74 -5.69
N LEU A 390 3.27 11.60 -6.22
CA LEU A 390 3.59 11.42 -7.64
C LEU A 390 2.35 11.70 -8.50
N CYS A 391 1.20 11.12 -8.15
CA CYS A 391 -0.06 11.35 -8.86
C CYS A 391 -0.48 12.83 -8.81
N PHE A 392 -0.26 13.52 -7.67
CA PHE A 392 -0.49 14.95 -7.55
C PHE A 392 0.44 15.76 -8.47
N ASN A 393 1.76 15.53 -8.42
CA ASN A 393 2.74 16.23 -9.24
C ASN A 393 2.47 16.04 -10.74
N ALA A 394 2.16 14.81 -11.16
CA ALA A 394 1.78 14.50 -12.53
C ALA A 394 0.53 15.28 -12.98
N SER A 395 -0.48 15.34 -12.11
CA SER A 395 -1.74 16.05 -12.39
C SER A 395 -1.55 17.56 -12.53
N ILE A 396 -0.63 18.15 -11.76
CA ILE A 396 -0.25 19.56 -11.90
C ILE A 396 0.39 19.79 -13.27
N THR A 397 1.37 18.98 -13.66
CA THR A 397 2.01 19.11 -14.98
C THR A 397 1.00 19.03 -16.12
N ILE A 398 0.11 18.04 -16.12
CA ILE A 398 -0.92 17.90 -17.16
C ILE A 398 -1.82 19.14 -17.19
N TYR A 399 -2.19 19.69 -16.04
CA TYR A 399 -2.98 20.91 -15.95
C TYR A 399 -2.24 22.14 -16.51
N LEU A 400 -0.95 22.28 -16.20
CA LEU A 400 -0.12 23.39 -16.68
C LEU A 400 0.12 23.31 -18.20
N VAL A 401 0.47 22.13 -18.72
CA VAL A 401 0.65 21.89 -20.17
C VAL A 401 -0.64 22.14 -20.93
N ARG A 402 -1.79 21.66 -20.41
CA ARG A 402 -3.11 22.01 -20.96
C ARG A 402 -3.29 23.53 -21.04
N GLY A 403 -2.81 24.25 -20.03
CA GLY A 403 -2.85 25.70 -20.00
C GLY A 403 -1.99 26.39 -21.06
N TRP A 404 -0.78 25.88 -21.29
CA TRP A 404 0.08 26.40 -22.36
C TRP A 404 -0.53 26.18 -23.74
N LEU A 405 -1.18 25.03 -23.96
CA LEU A 405 -1.95 24.76 -25.17
C LEU A 405 -3.08 25.78 -25.35
N GLU A 406 -3.79 26.15 -24.28
CA GLU A 406 -4.82 27.20 -24.33
C GLU A 406 -4.22 28.55 -24.75
N VAL A 407 -3.12 28.98 -24.12
CA VAL A 407 -2.45 30.25 -24.42
C VAL A 407 -1.93 30.27 -25.85
N PHE A 408 -1.28 29.19 -26.30
CA PHE A 408 -0.80 29.05 -27.67
C PHE A 408 -1.93 29.13 -28.69
N TYR A 409 -3.02 28.39 -28.45
CA TYR A 409 -4.18 28.40 -29.34
C TYR A 409 -4.83 29.79 -29.41
N VAL A 410 -4.95 30.50 -28.29
CA VAL A 410 -5.47 31.88 -28.28
C VAL A 410 -4.55 32.82 -29.04
N LYS A 411 -3.23 32.65 -28.92
CA LYS A 411 -2.24 33.44 -29.67
C LYS A 411 -2.36 33.23 -31.18
N VAL A 412 -2.55 31.98 -31.62
CA VAL A 412 -2.67 31.62 -33.04
C VAL A 412 -4.02 32.01 -33.63
N THR A 413 -5.11 31.80 -32.90
CA THR A 413 -6.48 32.05 -33.42
C THR A 413 -7.03 33.45 -33.09
N SER A 414 -6.27 34.23 -32.32
CA SER A 414 -6.63 35.56 -31.79
C SER A 414 -8.00 35.62 -31.09
N SER A 415 -8.57 34.47 -30.70
CA SER A 415 -9.94 34.38 -30.18
C SER A 415 -10.03 33.48 -28.95
N PRO A 416 -10.18 34.07 -27.75
CA PRO A 416 -10.49 33.32 -26.52
C PRO A 416 -11.81 32.53 -26.61
N TYR A 417 -12.75 33.00 -27.42
CA TYR A 417 -14.04 32.34 -27.63
C TYR A 417 -13.89 31.03 -28.40
N ARG A 418 -13.08 31.02 -29.48
CA ARG A 418 -12.77 29.78 -30.23
C ARG A 418 -12.04 28.78 -29.35
N ALA A 419 -11.07 29.24 -28.56
CA ALA A 419 -10.36 28.41 -27.60
C ALA A 419 -11.31 27.78 -26.58
N ALA A 420 -12.25 28.56 -26.04
CA ALA A 420 -13.25 28.05 -25.11
C ALA A 420 -14.11 26.94 -25.74
N LYS A 421 -14.47 27.03 -27.03
CA LYS A 421 -15.29 26.02 -27.72
C LYS A 421 -14.54 24.76 -28.14
N SER A 422 -13.22 24.82 -28.25
CA SER A 422 -12.39 23.71 -28.72
C SER A 422 -12.42 22.51 -27.77
N SER A 423 -12.57 21.30 -28.33
CA SER A 423 -12.45 20.03 -27.61
C SER A 423 -11.00 19.55 -27.47
N ILE A 424 -10.04 20.16 -28.19
CA ILE A 424 -8.64 19.73 -28.25
C ILE A 424 -8.03 19.61 -26.85
N PHE A 425 -8.26 20.60 -25.98
CA PHE A 425 -7.69 20.60 -24.63
C PHE A 425 -8.26 19.48 -23.74
N SER A 426 -9.57 19.21 -23.86
CA SER A 426 -10.18 18.09 -23.14
C SER A 426 -9.70 16.75 -23.70
N SER A 427 -9.63 16.61 -25.02
CA SER A 427 -9.16 15.39 -25.67
C SER A 427 -7.70 15.08 -25.35
N PHE A 428 -6.84 16.10 -25.29
CA PHE A 428 -5.45 15.96 -24.85
C PHE A 428 -5.35 15.38 -23.44
N THR A 429 -6.01 16.02 -22.46
CA THR A 429 -5.96 15.53 -21.07
C THR A 429 -6.64 14.19 -20.88
N PHE A 430 -7.74 13.94 -21.61
CA PHE A 430 -8.41 12.65 -21.61
C PHE A 430 -7.50 11.56 -22.16
N SER A 431 -6.82 11.79 -23.29
CA SER A 431 -5.93 10.80 -23.91
C SER A 431 -4.80 10.41 -22.97
N ILE A 432 -4.13 11.37 -22.34
CA ILE A 432 -3.03 11.08 -21.40
C ILE A 432 -3.51 10.22 -20.23
N VAL A 433 -4.61 10.61 -19.57
CA VAL A 433 -5.13 9.88 -18.42
C VAL A 433 -5.65 8.50 -18.86
N PHE A 434 -6.38 8.42 -19.97
CA PHE A 434 -6.96 7.18 -20.48
C PHE A 434 -5.90 6.15 -20.87
N PHE A 435 -4.90 6.54 -21.68
CA PHE A 435 -3.84 5.61 -22.08
C PHE A 435 -2.94 5.23 -20.91
N SER A 436 -2.68 6.15 -19.97
CA SER A 436 -1.97 5.83 -18.73
C SER A 436 -2.73 4.79 -17.90
N SER A 437 -4.03 4.97 -17.71
CA SER A 437 -4.90 4.01 -17.03
C SER A 437 -4.91 2.65 -17.73
N LEU A 438 -5.00 2.62 -19.07
CA LEU A 438 -5.00 1.38 -19.83
C LEU A 438 -3.68 0.60 -19.66
N LEU A 439 -2.54 1.29 -19.73
CA LEU A 439 -1.23 0.68 -19.51
C LEU A 439 -1.07 0.14 -18.08
N SER A 440 -1.55 0.88 -17.08
CA SER A 440 -1.51 0.42 -15.69
C SER A 440 -2.42 -0.78 -15.44
N ILE A 441 -3.63 -0.82 -16.00
CA ILE A 441 -4.52 -1.99 -15.92
C ILE A 441 -3.88 -3.19 -16.62
N SER A 442 -3.29 -3.00 -17.80
CA SER A 442 -2.53 -4.03 -18.50
C SER A 442 -1.38 -4.58 -17.63
N ARG A 443 -0.65 -3.71 -16.91
CA ARG A 443 0.41 -4.13 -15.97
C ARG A 443 -0.14 -4.94 -14.80
N ILE A 444 -1.25 -4.49 -14.19
CA ILE A 444 -1.93 -5.22 -13.10
C ILE A 444 -2.34 -6.61 -13.57
N MET A 445 -2.93 -6.72 -14.75
CA MET A 445 -3.31 -8.00 -15.36
C MET A 445 -2.09 -8.87 -15.64
N ALA A 446 -0.97 -8.31 -16.08
CA ALA A 446 0.29 -9.04 -16.25
C ALA A 446 0.78 -9.64 -14.93
N LEU A 447 0.82 -8.84 -13.86
CA LEU A 447 1.25 -9.30 -12.54
C LEU A 447 0.40 -10.47 -12.04
N ASN A 448 -0.92 -10.35 -12.14
CA ASN A 448 -1.84 -11.43 -11.76
C ASN A 448 -1.65 -12.65 -12.69
N ARG A 449 -1.82 -12.51 -14.00
CA ARG A 449 -1.82 -13.67 -14.92
C ARG A 449 -0.49 -14.39 -15.04
N TYR A 450 0.63 -13.71 -14.80
CA TYR A 450 1.97 -14.28 -15.00
C TYR A 450 2.59 -14.82 -13.71
N TYR A 451 2.19 -14.27 -12.55
CA TYR A 451 2.90 -14.50 -11.29
C TYR A 451 1.99 -14.87 -10.10
N HIS A 452 0.71 -15.19 -10.32
CA HIS A 452 -0.22 -15.55 -9.25
C HIS A 452 -0.12 -17.00 -8.76
N ALA A 453 0.65 -17.85 -9.45
CA ALA A 453 0.75 -19.28 -9.15
C ALA A 453 1.06 -19.64 -7.67
N PRO A 454 1.90 -18.90 -6.91
CA PRO A 454 2.14 -19.23 -5.51
C PRO A 454 0.88 -19.16 -4.63
N LEU A 455 0.03 -18.14 -4.83
CA LEU A 455 -1.22 -17.99 -4.09
C LEU A 455 -2.26 -19.04 -4.52
N GLU A 456 -2.30 -19.36 -5.82
CA GLU A 456 -3.18 -20.41 -6.35
C GLU A 456 -2.81 -21.80 -5.81
N LEU A 457 -1.50 -22.11 -5.73
CA LEU A 457 -0.99 -23.37 -5.20
C LEU A 457 -1.26 -23.51 -3.70
N ALA A 458 -1.07 -22.44 -2.93
CA ALA A 458 -1.43 -22.40 -1.51
C ALA A 458 -2.93 -22.67 -1.30
N HIS A 459 -3.79 -22.04 -2.11
CA HIS A 459 -5.22 -22.29 -2.06
C HIS A 459 -5.59 -23.73 -2.47
N TYR A 460 -4.94 -24.28 -3.51
CA TYR A 460 -5.15 -25.66 -3.93
C TYR A 460 -4.76 -26.66 -2.84
N PHE A 461 -3.62 -26.42 -2.17
CA PHE A 461 -3.14 -27.24 -1.08
C PHE A 461 -4.20 -27.32 0.04
N GLU A 462 -4.69 -26.17 0.49
CA GLU A 462 -5.74 -26.08 1.52
C GLU A 462 -7.09 -26.68 1.06
N ALA A 463 -7.60 -26.25 -0.09
CA ALA A 463 -8.96 -26.53 -0.52
C ALA A 463 -9.14 -27.92 -1.14
N VAL A 464 -8.09 -28.51 -1.73
CA VAL A 464 -8.20 -29.75 -2.50
C VAL A 464 -7.35 -30.86 -1.89
N GLU A 465 -6.04 -30.66 -1.76
CA GLU A 465 -5.13 -31.76 -1.38
C GLU A 465 -5.35 -32.21 0.07
N LEU A 466 -5.51 -31.27 0.99
CA LEU A 466 -5.76 -31.60 2.38
C LEU A 466 -7.15 -32.21 2.61
N HIS A 467 -8.16 -31.76 1.87
CA HIS A 467 -9.48 -32.38 1.88
C HIS A 467 -9.46 -33.80 1.31
N ARG A 468 -8.65 -34.05 0.27
CA ARG A 468 -8.40 -35.40 -0.26
C ARG A 468 -7.80 -36.30 0.81
N LEU A 469 -6.77 -35.84 1.52
CA LEU A 469 -6.14 -36.60 2.60
C LEU A 469 -7.15 -36.93 3.71
N MET A 470 -7.96 -35.97 4.14
CA MET A 470 -9.03 -36.20 5.12
C MET A 470 -10.08 -37.21 4.63
N ASN A 471 -10.38 -37.24 3.33
CA ASN A 471 -11.29 -38.22 2.74
C ASN A 471 -10.75 -39.64 2.86
N VAL A 472 -9.50 -39.82 2.42
CA VAL A 472 -8.85 -41.15 2.34
C VAL A 472 -8.63 -41.73 3.74
N THR A 473 -8.32 -40.87 4.71
CA THR A 473 -8.07 -41.25 6.09
C THR A 473 -9.34 -41.38 6.94
N GLY A 474 -10.51 -41.05 6.40
CA GLY A 474 -11.80 -41.14 7.12
C GLY A 474 -12.06 -40.03 8.14
N LEU A 475 -11.24 -38.96 8.14
CA LEU A 475 -11.37 -37.80 9.02
C LEU A 475 -12.36 -36.75 8.52
N MET A 476 -12.94 -36.93 7.33
CA MET A 476 -13.96 -36.02 6.83
C MET A 476 -15.26 -36.16 7.67
N PRO A 477 -15.84 -35.06 8.18
CA PRO A 477 -17.09 -35.15 8.92
C PRO A 477 -18.21 -35.73 8.04
N PRO A 478 -19.12 -36.57 8.59
CA PRO A 478 -20.23 -37.11 7.83
C PRO A 478 -21.11 -35.96 7.33
N THR A 479 -21.18 -35.79 6.02
CA THR A 479 -22.05 -34.79 5.40
C THR A 479 -23.51 -35.14 5.71
N PRO A 480 -24.32 -34.23 6.30
CA PRO A 480 -25.74 -34.49 6.46
C PRO A 480 -26.36 -34.58 5.07
N VAL A 481 -26.88 -35.77 4.73
CA VAL A 481 -27.54 -36.06 3.46
C VAL A 481 -28.73 -35.11 3.26
N LYS A 482 -28.52 -34.00 2.56
CA LYS A 482 -29.57 -33.22 1.92
C LYS A 482 -29.28 -33.22 0.43
N GLN A 483 -30.25 -33.67 -0.35
CA GLN A 483 -30.21 -33.87 -1.80
C GLN A 483 -29.46 -32.75 -2.54
N PHE A 484 -28.32 -33.10 -3.12
CA PHE A 484 -27.43 -32.19 -3.84
C PHE A 484 -28.08 -31.65 -5.12
N LYS A 485 -28.07 -30.32 -5.29
CA LYS A 485 -28.09 -29.66 -6.61
C LYS A 485 -26.63 -29.38 -6.98
N TYR A 486 -26.25 -29.73 -8.21
CA TYR A 486 -24.88 -29.74 -8.76
C TYR A 486 -24.13 -28.39 -8.84
N THR A 487 -24.51 -27.36 -8.08
CA THR A 487 -23.94 -26.00 -8.20
C THR A 487 -23.19 -25.50 -6.96
N THR A 488 -23.09 -26.27 -5.86
CA THR A 488 -22.57 -25.76 -4.56
C THR A 488 -21.40 -26.55 -3.97
N VAL A 489 -20.65 -27.30 -4.77
CA VAL A 489 -19.51 -28.10 -4.28
C VAL A 489 -18.45 -27.22 -3.58
N ALA A 490 -18.21 -26.00 -4.06
CA ALA A 490 -17.23 -25.08 -3.47
C ALA A 490 -17.67 -24.46 -2.12
N GLU A 491 -18.97 -24.38 -1.83
CA GLU A 491 -19.48 -23.80 -0.58
C GLU A 491 -19.47 -24.80 0.59
N ASP A 492 -19.53 -26.10 0.29
CA ASP A 492 -19.54 -27.16 1.30
C ASP A 492 -18.13 -27.55 1.78
N PHE A 493 -17.09 -27.45 0.93
CA PHE A 493 -15.69 -27.64 1.34
C PHE A 493 -15.18 -26.52 2.28
N ALA A 494 -15.72 -25.31 2.18
CA ALA A 494 -15.30 -24.17 3.00
C ALA A 494 -15.68 -24.25 4.49
N LYS A 495 -16.37 -25.32 4.93
CA LYS A 495 -16.83 -25.51 6.32
C LYS A 495 -16.15 -26.66 7.07
N VAL A 496 -15.25 -27.39 6.43
CA VAL A 496 -14.52 -28.47 7.09
C VAL A 496 -13.41 -27.87 7.94
N ASP A 497 -13.37 -28.22 9.23
CA ASP A 497 -12.30 -27.79 10.13
C ASP A 497 -11.02 -28.57 9.84
N VAL A 498 -10.13 -27.95 9.06
CA VAL A 498 -8.84 -28.49 8.62
C VAL A 498 -7.87 -28.65 9.79
N SER A 499 -8.16 -28.10 10.99
CA SER A 499 -7.27 -28.20 12.16
C SER A 499 -7.03 -29.65 12.62
N THR A 500 -7.91 -30.59 12.26
CA THR A 500 -7.75 -32.03 12.53
C THR A 500 -6.50 -32.61 11.83
N ILE A 501 -6.00 -31.95 10.79
CA ILE A 501 -4.80 -32.37 10.05
C ILE A 501 -3.53 -32.26 10.89
N ARG A 502 -3.55 -31.50 12.00
CA ARG A 502 -2.45 -31.46 12.98
C ARG A 502 -1.97 -32.84 13.43
N ILE A 503 -2.82 -33.87 13.37
CA ILE A 503 -2.46 -35.26 13.70
C ILE A 503 -1.36 -35.80 12.77
N PHE A 504 -1.35 -35.39 11.51
CA PHE A 504 -0.36 -35.87 10.53
C PHE A 504 0.98 -35.14 10.62
N ASN A 505 1.03 -33.96 11.26
CA ASN A 505 2.21 -33.10 11.36
C ASN A 505 2.94 -32.95 10.02
N LEU A 506 2.22 -32.46 9.02
CA LEU A 506 2.70 -32.39 7.64
C LEU A 506 3.82 -31.36 7.50
N SER A 507 4.81 -31.65 6.67
CA SER A 507 5.90 -30.72 6.33
C SER A 507 5.80 -30.31 4.86
N ILE A 508 5.59 -29.01 4.61
CA ILE A 508 5.67 -28.41 3.27
C ILE A 508 6.97 -27.64 3.10
N CYS A 509 7.78 -28.07 2.15
CA CYS A 509 9.13 -27.59 1.99
C CYS A 509 9.32 -26.69 0.76
N TYR A 510 10.14 -25.66 0.94
CA TYR A 510 10.54 -24.73 -0.10
C TYR A 510 12.05 -24.72 -0.27
N GLY A 511 12.52 -24.79 -1.52
CA GLY A 511 13.92 -24.66 -1.88
C GLY A 511 14.21 -23.29 -2.49
N GLN A 512 14.53 -23.26 -3.80
CA GLN A 512 14.83 -22.04 -4.53
C GLN A 512 13.65 -21.06 -4.60
N GLU A 513 12.42 -21.53 -4.36
CA GLU A 513 11.19 -20.74 -4.43
C GLU A 513 10.87 -19.97 -3.14
N TRP A 514 11.75 -19.99 -2.14
CA TRP A 514 11.56 -19.31 -0.84
C TRP A 514 11.23 -17.81 -0.98
N TYR A 515 11.73 -17.14 -2.03
CA TYR A 515 11.49 -15.72 -2.27
C TYR A 515 10.12 -15.44 -2.92
N ARG A 516 9.32 -16.48 -3.19
CA ARG A 516 7.90 -16.32 -3.58
C ARG A 516 6.96 -16.29 -2.39
N PHE A 517 7.55 -16.09 -1.22
CA PHE A 517 6.90 -15.77 0.04
C PHE A 517 5.96 -16.87 0.55
N PRO A 518 6.47 -18.10 0.71
CA PRO A 518 5.75 -19.13 1.43
C PRO A 518 5.67 -18.74 2.90
N GLY A 519 4.47 -18.69 3.44
CA GLY A 519 4.26 -18.30 4.84
C GLY A 519 3.10 -19.05 5.46
N HIS A 520 3.12 -19.13 6.78
CA HIS A 520 2.16 -19.88 7.59
C HIS A 520 0.74 -19.33 7.47
N TYR A 521 0.55 -18.06 7.10
CA TYR A 521 -0.79 -17.51 6.82
C TYR A 521 -1.45 -18.06 5.55
N LEU A 522 -0.67 -18.64 4.64
CA LEU A 522 -1.15 -19.22 3.40
C LEU A 522 -1.20 -20.76 3.46
N THR A 523 -0.79 -21.35 4.59
CA THR A 523 -0.81 -22.80 4.82
C THR A 523 -1.65 -23.09 6.07
N PRO A 524 -2.60 -24.01 6.03
CA PRO A 524 -3.49 -24.25 7.17
C PRO A 524 -2.75 -24.84 8.37
N GLU A 525 -3.33 -24.62 9.56
CA GLU A 525 -2.78 -25.10 10.82
C GLU A 525 -2.63 -26.64 10.82
N GLY A 526 -1.40 -27.13 11.03
CA GLY A 526 -1.07 -28.56 11.02
C GLY A 526 -0.15 -28.98 9.87
N ALA A 527 0.09 -28.08 8.91
CA ALA A 527 1.22 -28.17 8.00
C ALA A 527 2.28 -27.12 8.38
N GLU A 528 3.49 -27.56 8.69
CA GLU A 528 4.63 -26.69 8.99
C GLU A 528 5.37 -26.34 7.71
N VAL A 529 5.68 -25.04 7.54
CA VAL A 529 6.46 -24.57 6.40
C VAL A 529 7.94 -24.69 6.75
N ASN A 530 8.71 -25.36 5.89
CA ASN A 530 10.14 -25.59 6.12
C ASN A 530 10.99 -25.22 4.89
N PHE A 531 12.27 -24.94 5.14
CA PHE A 531 13.24 -24.66 4.08
C PHE A 531 14.19 -25.83 3.89
N VAL A 532 14.51 -26.15 2.64
CA VAL A 532 15.52 -27.14 2.28
C VAL A 532 16.69 -26.43 1.63
N LYS A 533 17.92 -26.83 1.99
CA LYS A 533 19.12 -26.25 1.39
C LYS A 533 19.08 -26.36 -0.13
N SER A 534 19.25 -25.20 -0.76
CA SER A 534 19.25 -25.05 -2.21
C SER A 534 20.37 -24.10 -2.63
N GLY A 535 20.20 -23.31 -3.71
CA GLY A 535 21.23 -22.41 -4.23
C GLY A 535 21.34 -21.05 -3.53
N PHE A 536 20.62 -20.84 -2.43
CA PHE A 536 20.70 -19.61 -1.64
C PHE A 536 21.66 -19.81 -0.46
N ASP A 537 22.62 -18.91 -0.32
CA ASP A 537 23.69 -18.94 0.70
C ASP A 537 23.61 -17.72 1.65
N GLY A 538 22.40 -17.15 1.81
CA GLY A 538 22.13 -16.08 2.78
C GLY A 538 21.38 -16.59 4.00
N LEU A 539 21.10 -15.70 4.94
CA LEU A 539 20.35 -16.04 6.16
C LEU A 539 18.84 -16.12 5.85
N LEU A 540 18.29 -17.34 5.90
CA LEU A 540 16.83 -17.55 5.96
C LEU A 540 16.32 -17.33 7.39
N PRO A 541 15.03 -17.01 7.59
CA PRO A 541 14.49 -16.90 8.94
C PRO A 541 14.38 -18.28 9.61
N ARG A 542 14.48 -18.30 10.94
CA ARG A 542 14.28 -19.50 11.76
C ARG A 542 12.84 -19.61 12.22
N HIS A 543 12.43 -20.76 12.75
CA HIS A 543 11.16 -20.86 13.47
C HIS A 543 11.24 -20.18 14.85
N PHE A 544 10.19 -19.47 15.24
CA PHE A 544 9.98 -19.07 16.62
C PHE A 544 9.83 -20.32 17.49
N ASP A 545 10.41 -20.29 18.69
CA ASP A 545 10.11 -21.29 19.70
C ASP A 545 8.63 -21.24 20.07
N ALA A 546 7.95 -22.39 20.01
CA ALA A 546 6.53 -22.49 20.31
C ALA A 546 6.23 -21.98 21.74
N SER A 547 5.42 -20.93 21.84
CA SER A 547 5.10 -20.30 23.12
C SER A 547 3.72 -19.63 23.09
N ILE A 548 2.81 -20.24 23.84
CA ILE A 548 1.66 -19.55 24.43
C ILE A 548 1.94 -19.54 25.94
N GLY A 549 2.77 -18.59 26.37
CA GLY A 549 3.14 -18.43 27.77
C GLY A 549 1.94 -18.05 28.65
N ASN A 550 2.07 -18.32 29.94
CA ASN A 550 1.06 -17.96 30.96
C ASN A 550 1.15 -16.50 31.41
N GLY A 551 1.97 -15.68 30.75
CA GLY A 551 2.16 -14.27 31.07
C GLY A 551 0.85 -13.48 31.02
N THR A 552 0.53 -12.79 32.11
CA THR A 552 -0.71 -11.99 32.23
C THR A 552 -0.69 -10.71 31.40
N ILE A 553 0.50 -10.17 31.12
CA ILE A 553 0.70 -8.89 30.41
C ILE A 553 1.20 -9.11 28.97
N TRP A 554 2.09 -10.08 28.75
CA TRP A 554 2.59 -10.47 27.42
C TRP A 554 2.69 -11.99 27.35
N LYS A 555 1.91 -12.61 26.48
CA LYS A 555 1.78 -14.07 26.38
C LYS A 555 2.92 -14.74 25.62
N HIS A 556 3.67 -13.98 24.82
CA HIS A 556 4.70 -14.53 23.93
C HIS A 556 6.10 -14.32 24.52
N GLU A 557 6.42 -15.02 25.61
CA GLU A 557 7.67 -14.78 26.36
C GLU A 557 8.93 -15.03 25.52
N LYS A 558 8.85 -15.90 24.51
CA LYS A 558 9.95 -16.20 23.59
C LYS A 558 10.38 -15.04 22.70
N THR A 559 9.59 -13.95 22.62
CA THR A 559 10.06 -12.71 21.96
C THR A 559 11.22 -12.02 22.72
N ARG A 560 11.49 -12.43 23.96
CA ARG A 560 12.58 -11.93 24.82
C ARG A 560 13.84 -12.79 24.75
N GLU A 561 13.74 -13.95 24.13
CA GLU A 561 14.87 -14.86 23.99
C GLU A 561 15.82 -14.36 22.91
N ILE A 562 17.12 -14.51 23.18
CA ILE A 562 18.18 -14.13 22.25
C ILE A 562 18.63 -15.39 21.52
N PRO A 563 18.23 -15.58 20.25
CA PRO A 563 18.71 -16.69 19.44
C PRO A 563 20.20 -16.56 19.14
N THR A 564 20.92 -17.68 19.14
CA THR A 564 22.36 -17.75 18.84
C THR A 564 22.65 -17.96 17.35
N ASP A 565 21.64 -18.37 16.59
CA ASP A 565 21.64 -18.74 15.17
C ASP A 565 21.17 -17.59 14.25
N LEU A 566 21.10 -16.36 14.77
CA LEU A 566 20.76 -15.17 13.97
C LEU A 566 21.93 -14.18 13.95
N ASN A 567 22.18 -13.60 12.78
CA ASN A 567 23.23 -12.60 12.56
C ASN A 567 22.74 -11.43 11.68
N ASP A 568 23.35 -10.25 11.85
CA ASP A 568 23.04 -9.03 11.11
C ASP A 568 23.91 -8.82 9.86
N LEU A 569 24.59 -9.88 9.42
CA LEU A 569 25.52 -9.87 8.29
C LEU A 569 25.04 -10.73 7.11
N ASN A 570 23.80 -11.24 7.18
CA ASN A 570 23.21 -12.12 6.16
C ASN A 570 24.08 -13.35 5.85
N VAL A 571 24.83 -13.84 6.85
CA VAL A 571 25.63 -15.06 6.73
C VAL A 571 24.70 -16.25 6.86
N GLU A 572 24.85 -17.22 5.96
CA GLU A 572 24.10 -18.47 6.00
C GLU A 572 24.20 -19.18 7.36
N GLU A 573 23.06 -19.69 7.82
CA GLU A 573 22.97 -20.53 9.00
C GLU A 573 22.32 -21.88 8.64
N PRO A 574 23.10 -22.98 8.57
CA PRO A 574 22.60 -24.29 8.16
C PRO A 574 21.52 -24.89 9.08
N SER A 575 21.44 -24.46 10.36
CA SER A 575 20.43 -24.96 11.29
C SER A 575 18.99 -24.61 10.90
N HIS A 576 18.80 -23.66 9.99
CA HIS A 576 17.47 -23.24 9.52
C HIS A 576 16.91 -24.14 8.41
N TYR A 577 17.67 -25.13 7.96
CA TYR A 577 17.23 -26.08 6.95
C TYR A 577 16.80 -27.41 7.57
N VAL A 578 15.79 -28.03 6.96
CA VAL A 578 15.45 -29.43 7.18
C VAL A 578 16.05 -30.30 6.07
N ASP A 579 16.23 -31.59 6.36
CA ASP A 579 16.61 -32.57 5.34
C ASP A 579 15.46 -32.73 4.32
N PHE A 580 15.81 -32.87 3.04
CA PHE A 580 14.82 -33.03 1.98
C PHE A 580 13.94 -34.27 2.18
N ALA A 581 14.49 -35.31 2.83
CA ALA A 581 13.77 -36.54 3.14
C ALA A 581 12.66 -36.38 4.18
N THR A 582 12.62 -35.29 4.97
CA THR A 582 11.56 -35.07 5.97
C THR A 582 10.35 -34.32 5.41
N CYS A 583 10.36 -33.96 4.13
CA CYS A 583 9.32 -33.18 3.47
C CYS A 583 8.22 -34.11 2.93
N ASP A 584 6.96 -33.86 3.28
CA ASP A 584 5.81 -34.57 2.70
C ASP A 584 5.39 -33.93 1.36
N TYR A 585 5.49 -32.60 1.32
CA TYR A 585 5.19 -31.79 0.14
C TYR A 585 6.38 -30.90 -0.21
N PHE A 586 6.59 -30.66 -1.50
CA PHE A 586 7.66 -29.79 -1.99
C PHE A 586 7.15 -28.88 -3.10
N VAL A 587 7.49 -27.60 -3.04
CA VAL A 587 7.10 -26.62 -4.06
C VAL A 587 8.27 -26.28 -4.95
N HIS A 588 8.09 -26.42 -6.27
CA HIS A 588 9.16 -26.23 -7.24
C HIS A 588 8.66 -25.60 -8.56
N ALA A 589 9.47 -24.72 -9.14
CA ALA A 589 9.26 -24.17 -10.47
C ALA A 589 10.08 -24.95 -11.52
N PHE A 590 9.38 -25.61 -12.45
CA PHE A 590 9.98 -26.29 -13.58
C PHE A 590 10.05 -25.34 -14.78
N PHE A 591 11.27 -24.98 -15.16
CA PHE A 591 11.57 -24.28 -16.40
C PHE A 591 12.48 -25.16 -17.25
N ASP A 592 12.47 -25.00 -18.58
CA ASP A 592 13.28 -25.82 -19.51
C ASP A 592 14.79 -25.82 -19.21
N ARG A 593 15.26 -24.89 -18.40
CA ARG A 593 16.67 -24.74 -18.00
C ARG A 593 16.98 -25.30 -16.61
N SER A 594 15.99 -25.64 -15.77
CA SER A 594 16.17 -25.77 -14.32
C SER A 594 16.30 -27.20 -13.75
N SER A 595 16.20 -28.27 -14.54
CA SER A 595 16.18 -29.63 -13.96
C SER A 595 17.57 -30.30 -13.93
N THR A 596 18.29 -30.16 -12.81
CA THR A 596 19.42 -31.06 -12.44
C THR A 596 19.07 -32.05 -11.34
N LYS A 597 18.00 -31.83 -10.56
CA LYS A 597 17.51 -32.78 -9.54
C LYS A 597 16.48 -33.73 -10.14
N SER A 598 16.68 -35.04 -9.95
CA SER A 598 15.67 -36.04 -10.25
C SER A 598 14.60 -36.04 -9.15
N PHE A 599 13.34 -35.97 -9.56
CA PHE A 599 12.15 -36.04 -8.69
C PHE A 599 11.42 -37.38 -8.87
N GLU A 600 12.16 -38.47 -9.12
CA GLU A 600 11.61 -39.81 -9.39
C GLU A 600 10.65 -40.32 -8.32
N ASN A 601 10.83 -39.94 -7.04
CA ASN A 601 9.97 -40.35 -5.92
C ASN A 601 8.86 -39.35 -5.58
N TRP A 602 8.57 -38.39 -6.47
CA TRP A 602 7.63 -37.30 -6.21
C TRP A 602 6.54 -37.21 -7.27
N ASP A 603 5.29 -37.23 -6.82
CA ASP A 603 4.11 -37.00 -7.64
C ASP A 603 3.88 -35.51 -7.88
N ARG A 604 3.62 -35.13 -9.13
CA ARG A 604 3.12 -33.78 -9.48
C ARG A 604 1.62 -33.70 -9.20
N VAL A 605 1.24 -33.24 -8.01
CA VAL A 605 -0.17 -33.17 -7.58
C VAL A 605 -0.91 -32.07 -8.33
N HIS A 606 -0.31 -30.88 -8.44
CA HIS A 606 -0.92 -29.74 -9.11
C HIS A 606 0.16 -28.82 -9.67
N CYS A 607 -0.02 -28.39 -10.93
CA CYS A 607 0.91 -27.51 -11.63
C CYS A 607 0.14 -26.38 -12.32
N VAL A 608 0.65 -25.16 -12.16
CA VAL A 608 0.07 -23.95 -12.75
C VAL A 608 1.07 -23.32 -13.73
N PRO A 609 0.64 -22.84 -14.91
CA PRO A 609 1.53 -22.13 -15.82
C PRO A 609 2.17 -20.91 -15.17
N PHE A 610 3.48 -20.77 -15.32
CA PHE A 610 4.24 -19.70 -14.68
C PHE A 610 5.25 -19.09 -15.65
N LEU A 611 5.28 -17.76 -15.77
CA LEU A 611 6.08 -17.10 -16.79
C LEU A 611 7.58 -17.12 -16.44
N ASP A 612 8.42 -17.62 -17.35
CA ASP A 612 9.88 -17.47 -17.25
C ASP A 612 10.26 -16.03 -17.59
N ALA A 613 10.56 -15.25 -16.55
CA ALA A 613 10.88 -13.84 -16.69
C ALA A 613 12.21 -13.60 -17.43
N GLU A 614 13.16 -14.53 -17.38
CA GLU A 614 14.47 -14.39 -18.00
C GLU A 614 14.44 -14.73 -19.49
N ALA A 615 13.70 -15.79 -19.86
CA ALA A 615 13.55 -16.19 -21.25
C ALA A 615 12.53 -15.31 -22.02
N THR A 616 11.64 -14.60 -21.32
CA THR A 616 10.59 -13.79 -21.95
C THR A 616 11.08 -12.36 -22.28
N PRO A 617 10.82 -11.85 -23.51
CA PRO A 617 11.13 -10.46 -23.88
C PRO A 617 10.51 -9.43 -22.92
N THR A 618 11.22 -8.32 -22.67
CA THR A 618 10.85 -7.33 -21.65
C THR A 618 9.43 -6.80 -21.81
N LEU A 619 9.00 -6.47 -23.03
CA LEU A 619 7.65 -5.94 -23.26
C LEU A 619 6.55 -6.97 -22.92
N ALA A 620 6.77 -8.23 -23.28
CA ALA A 620 5.82 -9.33 -23.06
C ALA A 620 5.68 -9.70 -21.58
N ARG A 621 6.77 -9.63 -20.78
CA ARG A 621 6.70 -9.83 -19.32
C ARG A 621 6.19 -8.60 -18.56
N THR A 622 6.28 -7.40 -19.17
CA THR A 622 5.83 -6.17 -18.53
C THR A 622 4.32 -5.96 -18.66
N LEU A 623 3.75 -6.17 -19.84
CA LEU A 623 2.35 -5.84 -20.14
C LEU A 623 1.55 -7.08 -20.53
N TRP A 624 0.25 -7.06 -20.24
CA TRP A 624 -0.68 -8.09 -20.67
C TRP A 624 -1.63 -7.55 -21.74
N LEU A 625 -1.75 -8.28 -22.85
CA LEU A 625 -2.76 -8.06 -23.87
C LEU A 625 -3.55 -9.34 -24.12
N PRO A 626 -4.85 -9.23 -24.48
CA PRO A 626 -5.66 -10.38 -24.81
C PRO A 626 -5.26 -11.01 -26.16
N GLY A 627 -5.42 -12.33 -26.26
CA GLY A 627 -5.24 -13.10 -27.49
C GLY A 627 -3.99 -13.98 -27.48
N ASP A 628 -4.08 -15.10 -28.21
CA ASP A 628 -3.02 -16.13 -28.23
C ASP A 628 -1.71 -15.62 -28.85
N TRP A 629 -1.80 -14.66 -29.77
CA TRP A 629 -0.63 -14.00 -30.38
C TRP A 629 0.26 -13.28 -29.37
N TRP A 630 -0.31 -12.75 -28.28
CA TRP A 630 0.46 -12.12 -27.20
C TRP A 630 1.01 -13.18 -26.26
N LYS A 631 0.18 -14.18 -25.91
CA LYS A 631 0.59 -15.30 -25.06
C LYS A 631 1.76 -16.07 -25.65
N SER A 632 1.81 -16.23 -26.97
CA SER A 632 2.90 -16.90 -27.69
C SER A 632 4.22 -16.14 -27.70
N LYS A 633 4.26 -14.89 -27.20
CA LYS A 633 5.51 -14.12 -27.00
C LYS A 633 6.18 -14.43 -25.66
N GLY A 634 5.45 -15.03 -24.73
CA GLY A 634 5.97 -15.45 -23.43
C GLY A 634 6.53 -16.87 -23.48
N THR A 635 7.61 -17.10 -22.76
CA THR A 635 8.12 -18.43 -22.44
C THR A 635 7.56 -18.84 -21.09
N TRP A 636 7.00 -20.03 -20.99
CA TRP A 636 6.26 -20.50 -19.82
C TRP A 636 6.89 -21.77 -19.27
N GLY A 637 7.01 -21.85 -17.95
CA GLY A 637 7.25 -23.08 -17.20
C GLY A 637 6.03 -23.45 -16.37
N GLU A 638 6.23 -24.34 -15.41
CA GLU A 638 5.21 -24.82 -14.49
C GLU A 638 5.63 -24.58 -13.04
N TYR A 639 4.72 -24.05 -12.21
CA TYR A 639 4.90 -23.96 -10.77
C TYR A 639 4.07 -25.07 -10.11
N CYS A 640 4.74 -26.03 -9.48
CA CYS A 640 4.12 -27.29 -9.07
C CYS A 640 4.22 -27.54 -7.57
N LEU A 641 3.15 -28.13 -7.03
CA LEU A 641 3.11 -28.80 -5.74
C LEU A 641 3.41 -30.28 -5.97
N LEU A 642 4.47 -30.75 -5.34
CA LEU A 642 4.90 -32.14 -5.36
C LEU A 642 4.52 -32.82 -4.05
N ARG A 643 4.24 -34.12 -4.11
CA ARG A 643 3.99 -34.97 -2.93
C ARG A 643 4.90 -36.19 -2.98
N GLU A 644 5.50 -36.54 -1.86
CA GLU A 644 6.40 -37.70 -1.76
C GLU A 644 5.58 -39.01 -1.67
N HIS A 645 6.00 -40.04 -2.42
CA HIS A 645 5.25 -41.29 -2.54
C HIS A 645 5.15 -42.09 -1.23
N ALA A 646 6.28 -42.37 -0.59
CA ALA A 646 6.34 -43.23 0.60
C ALA A 646 5.61 -42.61 1.81
N HIS A 647 5.79 -41.31 2.01
CA HIS A 647 5.11 -40.54 3.06
C HIS A 647 3.61 -40.48 2.80
N ALA A 648 3.19 -40.25 1.55
CA ALA A 648 1.78 -40.26 1.20
C ALA A 648 1.14 -41.63 1.51
N GLU A 649 1.78 -42.73 1.12
CA GLU A 649 1.30 -44.09 1.44
C GLU A 649 1.19 -44.33 2.95
N GLU A 650 2.20 -43.91 3.73
CA GLU A 650 2.18 -44.03 5.18
C GLU A 650 1.01 -43.24 5.80
N ARG A 651 0.85 -41.96 5.45
CA ARG A 651 -0.21 -41.10 6.00
C ARG A 651 -1.61 -41.56 5.60
N GLU A 652 -1.79 -42.00 4.34
CA GLU A 652 -3.07 -42.48 3.83
C GLU A 652 -3.48 -43.84 4.42
N SER A 653 -2.51 -44.66 4.84
CA SER A 653 -2.78 -45.93 5.52
C SER A 653 -3.38 -45.77 6.93
N GLN A 654 -3.16 -44.61 7.56
CA GLN A 654 -3.68 -44.27 8.90
C GLN A 654 -5.17 -43.93 8.83
N ARG A 655 -6.01 -44.96 8.69
CA ARG A 655 -7.47 -44.81 8.66
C ARG A 655 -8.02 -44.62 10.07
N TRP A 656 -8.64 -43.47 10.29
CA TRP A 656 -9.42 -43.16 11.48
C TRP A 656 -10.88 -43.51 11.17
N GLY A 657 -11.45 -44.44 11.95
CA GLY A 657 -12.84 -44.86 11.75
C GLY A 657 -13.80 -43.68 11.84
N ALA A 658 -14.83 -43.65 10.97
CA ALA A 658 -15.88 -42.64 11.01
C ALA A 658 -16.56 -42.67 12.40
N TYR A 659 -16.37 -41.60 13.18
CA TYR A 659 -17.09 -41.36 14.43
C TYR A 659 -18.48 -40.78 14.17
#